data_AF-A0A9E7KK08-F1
#
_entry.id   AF-A0A9E7KK08-F1
#
_cell.length_a   1.000
_cell.length_b   1.000
_cell.length_c   1.000
_cell.angle_alpha   90.00
_cell.angle_beta   90.00
_cell.angle_gamma   90.00
#
_symmetry.space_group_name_H-M   'P 1'
#
loop_
_entity.id
_entity.type
_entity.pdbx_description
1 polymer ?
#
loop_
_entity_poly.entity_id
_entity_poly.type
_entity_poly.pdbx_seq_one_letter_code
_entity_poly.pdbx_strand_id
1 'polypeptide(L)'
;QIIIFGDNVILEDPIQSWPICDCLIAFYSSGYPLQKVKTYVALRKPFLVNELEPQHLLHDRTKVYERLEMYGIPIPNYALVNREYPYQELDYFVEHEDFVEILGKRFQKPFVEKPIDGDNHSIMIYYPSSAGGGMKELFRKVGNRSSEFHPEVRRVRRESSYIYEEFMPTGGTDVKVYTVGPDYAHAEARKSPVVDGVVMRNPDGKEVRYPVLLTPDEKQMARDVCNAFQQAVCGFDLLRFKGRSYVCDVNGWSFVKNSHKYYDDAACLLRKIILDAKAPHLSSTIPPNLPWKVNEPAQPSDGLTRQGSGIIGTFGQSEELRCVIAIIRHGDRTPKQKVKLKVTEEKLLNLMLKYNGGNTKAETKLKSAVQLQDLLDATRLLVPRASSGRESDSDAEDMEHADKLHQVKAVLEEGGHFSGIYRKAQLKPLKWVKASKPDGGGEFEHPVEALMVLKYGGVLTHAGRKQAEELGRYFRNNMYPGEGTGLLRLHSTYRHDLKIYSSDEGRVQMSAAAFAKGLLDLEGQLTPILVSLVSKESSMLDGLEDARPEMKVAKARLHDIIISEGKSVIRNGNSGSPWMVDGAGLPANASQLLPLLVQLTKKITSQVKLLAENEDEKLATSKYTVLPPYDQAKALGKTTIDAARIAAGLPCGSEGFLLMHARWKKLERDLYNERKDRYDVTQIPDIYDSCKYDLVHNGHLNLEGLPELFKVAQLLADGVIPNEYGINPKQKLKIGSKVCGPAVFFQ
;
A
#
# COMPACT_ATOMS: atom_id res chain seq x y z
N GLN A 1 32.32 19.31 40.45
CA GLN A 1 33.42 18.73 39.65
C GLN A 1 32.86 17.54 38.87
N ILE A 2 33.27 17.33 37.62
CA ILE A 2 32.90 16.14 36.85
C ILE A 2 34.13 15.23 36.81
N ILE A 3 33.94 13.94 37.09
CA ILE A 3 34.99 12.92 37.06
C ILE A 3 34.53 11.82 36.09
N ILE A 4 35.35 11.52 35.08
CA ILE A 4 35.11 10.42 34.15
C ILE A 4 36.02 9.27 34.59
N PHE A 5 35.44 8.12 34.94
CA PHE A 5 36.21 7.01 35.53
C PHE A 5 37.16 6.37 34.52
N GLY A 6 36.80 6.33 33.22
CA GLY A 6 37.61 5.74 32.16
C GLY A 6 37.54 4.21 32.12
N ASP A 7 37.81 3.63 30.95
CA ASP A 7 37.58 2.21 30.68
C ASP A 7 38.48 1.29 31.52
N ASN A 8 39.77 1.60 31.67
CA ASN A 8 40.70 0.80 32.49
C ASN A 8 40.23 0.69 33.94
N VAL A 9 39.76 1.79 34.54
CA VAL A 9 39.27 1.78 35.93
C VAL A 9 38.02 0.91 36.03
N ILE A 10 37.07 1.09 35.11
CA ILE A 10 35.79 0.39 35.15
C ILE A 10 35.98 -1.12 34.89
N LEU A 11 36.85 -1.50 33.96
CA LEU A 11 37.04 -2.90 33.55
C LEU A 11 38.03 -3.63 34.48
N GLU A 12 39.19 -3.05 34.75
CA GLU A 12 40.30 -3.75 35.40
C GLU A 12 40.38 -3.48 36.91
N ASP A 13 40.25 -2.23 37.33
CA ASP A 13 40.55 -1.85 38.72
C ASP A 13 39.49 -2.33 39.72
N PRO A 14 39.87 -2.66 40.96
CA PRO A 14 38.90 -3.00 42.01
C PRO A 14 38.02 -1.79 42.39
N ILE A 15 36.74 -2.03 42.69
CA ILE A 15 35.76 -0.95 42.96
C ILE A 15 36.15 -0.02 44.12
N GLN A 16 37.03 -0.47 45.02
CA GLN A 16 37.52 0.31 46.16
C GLN A 16 38.44 1.45 45.71
N SER A 17 39.19 1.28 44.61
CA SER A 17 40.09 2.30 44.05
C SER A 17 39.40 3.26 43.09
N TRP A 18 38.13 3.00 42.73
CA TRP A 18 37.38 3.88 41.86
C TRP A 18 37.17 5.26 42.50
N PRO A 19 37.09 6.34 41.70
CA PRO A 19 36.84 7.68 42.23
C PRO A 19 35.55 7.73 43.06
N ILE A 20 35.57 8.52 44.15
CA ILE A 20 34.40 8.74 44.99
C ILE A 20 33.56 9.87 44.36
N CYS A 21 32.24 9.68 44.30
CA CYS A 21 31.32 10.69 43.79
C CYS A 21 30.04 10.76 44.63
N ASP A 22 29.45 11.96 44.74
CA ASP A 22 28.16 12.17 45.42
C ASP A 22 26.99 11.75 44.54
N CYS A 23 27.15 11.93 43.23
CA CYS A 23 26.19 11.57 42.19
C CYS A 23 26.88 10.75 41.11
N LEU A 24 26.21 9.69 40.65
CA LEU A 24 26.68 8.80 39.60
C LEU A 24 25.74 8.85 38.40
N ILE A 25 26.34 9.03 37.22
CA ILE A 25 25.71 8.79 35.93
C ILE A 25 26.34 7.52 35.38
N ALA A 26 25.55 6.45 35.29
CA ALA A 26 26.00 5.16 34.79
C ALA A 26 24.88 4.51 33.97
N PHE A 27 25.25 3.92 32.84
CA PHE A 27 24.33 3.30 31.91
C PHE A 27 25.01 2.14 31.19
N TYR A 28 24.25 1.08 30.95
CA TYR A 28 24.74 -0.10 30.24
C TYR A 28 24.95 0.18 28.75
N SER A 29 26.01 -0.43 28.22
CA SER A 29 26.22 -0.67 26.79
C SER A 29 26.95 -2.01 26.64
N SER A 30 27.01 -2.56 25.43
CA SER A 30 27.76 -3.80 25.17
C SER A 30 29.18 -3.76 25.77
N GLY A 31 29.52 -4.73 26.63
CA GLY A 31 30.80 -4.81 27.33
C GLY A 31 30.88 -4.05 28.65
N TYR A 32 29.84 -3.31 29.05
CA TYR A 32 29.82 -2.54 30.30
C TYR A 32 29.59 -3.45 31.52
N PRO A 33 30.44 -3.39 32.57
CA PRO A 33 30.37 -4.33 33.69
C PRO A 33 29.32 -3.90 34.73
N LEU A 34 28.03 -3.91 34.35
CA LEU A 34 26.93 -3.41 35.17
C LEU A 34 26.93 -3.99 36.60
N GLN A 35 27.26 -5.28 36.75
CA GLN A 35 27.32 -5.91 38.07
C GLN A 35 28.42 -5.34 38.97
N LYS A 36 29.57 -4.98 38.42
CA LYS A 36 30.67 -4.31 39.13
C LYS A 36 30.29 -2.87 39.52
N VAL A 37 29.50 -2.21 38.68
CA VAL A 37 28.98 -0.87 38.98
C VAL A 37 27.92 -0.93 40.08
N LYS A 38 27.06 -1.96 40.10
CA LYS A 38 26.12 -2.18 41.21
C LYS A 38 26.83 -2.40 42.54
N THR A 39 27.94 -3.15 42.57
CA THR A 39 28.73 -3.32 43.79
C THR A 39 29.43 -2.03 44.23
N TYR A 40 29.90 -1.20 43.29
CA TYR A 40 30.37 0.15 43.59
C TYR A 40 29.26 1.02 44.21
N VAL A 41 28.04 1.00 43.65
CA VAL A 41 26.89 1.75 44.18
C VAL A 41 26.52 1.27 45.57
N ALA A 42 26.52 -0.04 45.83
CA ALA A 42 26.26 -0.58 47.17
C ALA A 42 27.32 -0.12 48.19
N LEU A 43 28.59 -0.03 47.76
CA LEU A 43 29.71 0.43 48.59
C LEU A 43 29.67 1.93 48.88
N ARG A 44 29.43 2.77 47.86
CA ARG A 44 29.60 4.23 47.93
C ARG A 44 28.30 5.02 48.08
N LYS A 45 27.16 4.41 47.78
CA LYS A 45 25.79 4.98 47.87
C LYS A 45 25.64 6.38 47.23
N PRO A 46 26.13 6.60 45.99
CA PRO A 46 25.90 7.86 45.29
C PRO A 46 24.41 8.03 44.95
N PHE A 47 23.97 9.27 44.69
CA PHE A 47 22.68 9.50 44.04
C PHE A 47 22.77 9.09 42.57
N LEU A 48 21.79 8.32 42.09
CA LEU A 48 21.77 7.83 40.72
C LEU A 48 20.88 8.74 39.86
N VAL A 49 21.43 9.23 38.74
CA VAL A 49 20.62 9.96 37.75
C VAL A 49 19.72 8.98 36.97
N ASN A 50 20.27 7.83 36.61
CA ASN A 50 19.52 6.71 36.06
C ASN A 50 19.72 5.52 37.00
N GLU A 51 18.62 4.91 37.44
CA GLU A 51 18.69 3.72 38.28
C GLU A 51 19.34 2.56 37.52
N LEU A 52 20.18 1.78 38.22
CA LEU A 52 20.94 0.69 37.61
C LEU A 52 20.13 -0.59 37.44
N GLU A 53 19.21 -0.86 38.38
CA GLU A 53 18.40 -2.08 38.31
C GLU A 53 17.56 -2.10 37.04
N PRO A 54 16.67 -1.12 36.75
CA PRO A 54 15.80 -1.20 35.57
C PRO A 54 16.51 -1.30 34.21
N GLN A 55 17.83 -1.04 34.14
CA GLN A 55 18.59 -1.18 32.90
C GLN A 55 18.62 -2.62 32.39
N HIS A 56 18.54 -3.64 33.25
CA HIS A 56 18.46 -5.04 32.79
C HIS A 56 17.16 -5.32 32.02
N LEU A 57 16.08 -4.59 32.32
CA LEU A 57 14.79 -4.74 31.64
C LEU A 57 14.88 -4.32 30.16
N LEU A 58 15.78 -3.37 29.83
CA LEU A 58 15.89 -2.78 28.50
C LEU A 58 16.45 -3.75 27.46
N HIS A 59 17.08 -4.85 27.90
CA HIS A 59 17.64 -5.89 27.03
C HIS A 59 16.64 -6.99 26.68
N ASP A 60 15.46 -7.00 27.30
CA ASP A 60 14.40 -7.95 27.03
C ASP A 60 13.12 -7.19 26.67
N ARG A 61 12.73 -7.24 25.39
CA ARG A 61 11.55 -6.52 24.90
C ARG A 61 10.27 -6.94 25.60
N THR A 62 10.21 -8.18 26.11
CA THR A 62 9.07 -8.69 26.86
C THR A 62 8.94 -7.96 28.19
N LYS A 63 10.07 -7.73 28.86
CA LYS A 63 10.14 -6.96 30.12
C LYS A 63 9.87 -5.48 29.92
N VAL A 64 10.33 -4.91 28.81
CA VAL A 64 9.95 -3.54 28.42
C VAL A 64 8.43 -3.42 28.27
N TYR A 65 7.79 -4.35 27.55
CA TYR A 65 6.34 -4.29 27.29
C TYR A 65 5.53 -4.52 28.56
N GLU A 66 5.86 -5.55 29.36
CA GLU A 66 5.25 -5.78 30.67
C GLU A 66 5.31 -4.52 31.55
N ARG A 67 6.48 -3.84 31.57
CA ARG A 67 6.67 -2.62 32.36
C ARG A 67 5.84 -1.44 31.85
N LEU A 68 5.70 -1.28 30.53
CA LEU A 68 4.85 -0.24 29.93
C LEU A 68 3.37 -0.48 30.28
N GLU A 69 2.89 -1.72 30.17
CA GLU A 69 1.52 -2.08 30.51
C GLU A 69 1.20 -1.84 31.99
N MET A 70 2.13 -2.20 32.90
CA MET A 70 1.98 -1.95 34.34
C MET A 70 1.75 -0.46 34.69
N TYR A 71 2.27 0.45 33.87
CA TYR A 71 2.12 1.90 34.05
C TYR A 71 1.01 2.50 33.18
N GLY A 72 0.23 1.67 32.47
CA GLY A 72 -0.85 2.13 31.60
C GLY A 72 -0.37 2.90 30.37
N ILE A 73 0.90 2.72 29.96
CA ILE A 73 1.47 3.38 28.80
C ILE A 73 1.03 2.61 27.54
N PRO A 74 0.38 3.26 26.56
CA PRO A 74 -0.11 2.59 25.36
C PRO A 74 1.04 1.99 24.52
N ILE A 75 0.90 0.72 24.16
CA ILE A 75 1.81 -0.03 23.27
C ILE A 75 1.01 -0.70 22.14
N PRO A 76 1.65 -1.08 21.02
CA PRO A 76 1.01 -1.88 19.99
C PRO A 76 0.46 -3.19 20.56
N ASN A 77 -0.69 -3.60 20.05
CA ASN A 77 -1.29 -4.88 20.41
C ASN A 77 -0.33 -6.01 20.03
N TYR A 78 0.10 -6.85 20.99
CA TYR A 78 1.14 -7.86 20.78
C TYR A 78 0.79 -9.24 21.33
N ALA A 79 1.53 -10.26 20.91
CA ALA A 79 1.52 -11.61 21.47
C ALA A 79 2.94 -12.19 21.42
N LEU A 80 3.21 -13.13 22.32
CA LEU A 80 4.54 -13.65 22.54
C LEU A 80 4.56 -15.14 22.17
N VAL A 81 5.58 -15.54 21.42
CA VAL A 81 5.76 -16.93 21.00
C VAL A 81 7.11 -17.41 21.52
N ASN A 82 7.06 -18.29 22.51
CA ASN A 82 8.25 -18.86 23.15
C ASN A 82 8.56 -20.23 22.54
N ARG A 83 9.79 -20.38 22.07
CA ARG A 83 10.35 -21.66 21.64
C ARG A 83 11.53 -22.03 22.52
N GLU A 84 11.50 -23.25 23.04
CA GLU A 84 12.61 -23.82 23.81
C GLU A 84 13.74 -24.27 22.89
N TYR A 85 13.42 -24.66 21.66
CA TYR A 85 14.37 -25.04 20.61
C TYR A 85 13.90 -24.60 19.22
N PRO A 86 14.83 -24.42 18.25
CA PRO A 86 14.48 -24.02 16.88
C PRO A 86 13.44 -24.95 16.24
N TYR A 87 12.46 -24.38 15.56
CA TYR A 87 11.38 -25.08 14.84
C TYR A 87 10.46 -25.92 15.74
N GLN A 88 10.39 -25.62 17.05
CA GLN A 88 9.36 -26.19 17.91
C GLN A 88 7.96 -25.86 17.36
N GLU A 89 7.19 -26.91 17.09
CA GLU A 89 5.75 -26.83 16.81
C GLU A 89 5.01 -26.50 18.11
N LEU A 90 4.12 -25.52 18.05
CA LEU A 90 3.39 -25.00 19.21
C LEU A 90 1.90 -25.09 18.90
N ASP A 91 1.14 -25.76 19.76
CA ASP A 91 -0.31 -25.94 19.63
C ASP A 91 -1.09 -24.62 19.61
N TYR A 92 -0.57 -23.59 20.28
CA TYR A 92 -1.15 -22.25 20.33
C TYR A 92 -0.69 -21.32 19.20
N PHE A 93 0.15 -21.78 18.26
CA PHE A 93 0.64 -20.98 17.14
C PHE A 93 0.17 -21.59 15.81
N VAL A 94 -0.55 -20.81 15.01
CA VAL A 94 -0.96 -21.21 13.65
C VAL A 94 -0.58 -20.12 12.65
N GLU A 95 0.12 -20.49 11.58
CA GLU A 95 0.42 -19.60 10.46
C GLU A 95 -0.48 -19.89 9.26
N HIS A 96 -1.12 -18.84 8.75
CA HIS A 96 -1.85 -18.85 7.49
C HIS A 96 -1.16 -17.92 6.49
N GLU A 97 -1.69 -17.88 5.26
CA GLU A 97 -1.10 -17.08 4.17
C GLU A 97 -1.01 -15.58 4.52
N ASP A 98 -2.07 -15.01 5.10
CA ASP A 98 -2.22 -13.57 5.35
C ASP A 98 -2.36 -13.18 6.83
N PHE A 99 -2.23 -14.15 7.75
CA PHE A 99 -2.28 -13.87 9.18
C PHE A 99 -1.59 -14.96 10.00
N VAL A 100 -1.25 -14.63 11.25
CA VAL A 100 -0.89 -15.60 12.27
C VAL A 100 -1.92 -15.56 13.40
N GLU A 101 -2.13 -16.71 14.04
CA GLU A 101 -2.99 -16.85 15.21
C GLU A 101 -2.14 -17.37 16.38
N ILE A 102 -2.13 -16.61 17.48
CA ILE A 102 -1.30 -16.87 18.65
C ILE A 102 -2.19 -16.79 19.88
N LEU A 103 -2.37 -17.89 20.60
CA LEU A 103 -3.26 -17.97 21.76
C LEU A 103 -4.71 -17.50 21.42
N GLY A 104 -5.21 -17.88 20.24
CA GLY A 104 -6.53 -17.47 19.73
C GLY A 104 -6.61 -16.01 19.25
N LYS A 105 -5.52 -15.23 19.38
CA LYS A 105 -5.43 -13.84 18.90
C LYS A 105 -4.89 -13.80 17.49
N ARG A 106 -5.64 -13.15 16.59
CA ARG A 106 -5.30 -13.09 15.17
C ARG A 106 -4.59 -11.79 14.80
N PHE A 107 -3.43 -11.90 14.17
CA PHE A 107 -2.65 -10.78 13.62
C PHE A 107 -2.67 -10.84 12.10
N GLN A 108 -3.45 -9.96 11.49
CA GLN A 108 -3.50 -9.82 10.03
C GLN A 108 -2.21 -9.18 9.52
N LYS A 109 -1.71 -9.61 8.35
CA LYS A 109 -0.66 -8.87 7.66
C LYS A 109 -1.23 -7.50 7.20
N PRO A 110 -0.51 -6.39 7.39
CA PRO A 110 0.84 -6.34 7.93
C PRO A 110 0.91 -6.52 9.46
N PHE A 111 1.91 -7.27 9.91
CA PHE A 111 2.30 -7.36 11.32
C PHE A 111 3.82 -7.33 11.44
N VAL A 112 4.31 -6.99 12.63
CA VAL A 112 5.74 -6.90 12.96
C VAL A 112 6.13 -8.09 13.82
N GLU A 113 7.32 -8.65 13.58
CA GLU A 113 7.93 -9.71 14.37
C GLU A 113 9.28 -9.21 14.91
N LYS A 114 9.39 -9.10 16.23
CA LYS A 114 10.60 -8.63 16.94
C LYS A 114 11.26 -9.80 17.69
N PRO A 115 12.60 -9.94 17.64
CA PRO A 115 13.32 -10.81 18.57
C PRO A 115 13.04 -10.41 20.03
N ILE A 116 13.01 -11.37 20.96
CA ILE A 116 12.88 -11.05 22.40
C ILE A 116 14.07 -10.23 22.89
N ASP A 117 15.27 -10.54 22.41
CA ASP A 117 16.49 -9.78 22.70
C ASP A 117 16.37 -8.33 22.16
N GLY A 118 16.41 -7.37 23.08
CA GLY A 118 16.35 -5.94 22.80
C GLY A 118 17.51 -5.43 21.95
N ASP A 119 18.69 -6.05 22.06
CA ASP A 119 19.88 -5.69 21.29
C ASP A 119 19.89 -6.31 19.89
N ASN A 120 19.02 -7.27 19.61
CA ASN A 120 18.81 -7.81 18.28
C ASN A 120 17.85 -6.94 17.46
N HIS A 121 18.40 -6.24 16.48
CA HIS A 121 17.68 -5.28 15.64
C HIS A 121 17.12 -5.90 14.34
N SER A 122 17.19 -7.23 14.15
CA SER A 122 16.60 -7.94 13.00
C SER A 122 15.09 -8.09 13.18
N ILE A 123 14.37 -7.00 12.88
CA ILE A 123 12.91 -6.90 13.03
C ILE A 123 12.26 -7.13 11.67
N MET A 124 11.27 -8.03 11.60
CA MET A 124 10.61 -8.37 10.36
C MET A 124 9.23 -7.72 10.27
N ILE A 125 8.83 -7.33 9.06
CA ILE A 125 7.48 -6.85 8.75
C ILE A 125 6.95 -7.68 7.59
N TYR A 126 5.86 -8.41 7.81
CA TYR A 126 5.28 -9.29 6.81
C TYR A 126 4.11 -8.61 6.12
N TYR A 127 4.13 -8.48 4.80
CA TYR A 127 3.10 -7.76 4.05
C TYR A 127 2.03 -8.71 3.51
N PRO A 128 0.76 -8.25 3.41
CA PRO A 128 -0.32 -9.10 2.94
C PRO A 128 -0.19 -9.41 1.45
N SER A 129 -0.64 -10.59 1.02
CA SER A 129 -0.75 -11.00 -0.39
C SER A 129 -1.56 -9.97 -1.19
N SER A 130 -2.58 -9.36 -0.56
CA SER A 130 -3.37 -8.27 -1.14
C SER A 130 -2.61 -6.95 -1.39
N ALA A 131 -1.35 -6.83 -0.97
CA ALA A 131 -0.47 -5.69 -1.26
C ALA A 131 0.78 -6.12 -2.07
N GLY A 132 0.87 -7.38 -2.50
CA GLY A 132 2.03 -7.96 -3.19
C GLY A 132 2.80 -9.00 -2.36
N GLY A 133 2.50 -9.13 -1.06
CA GLY A 133 3.20 -10.04 -0.16
C GLY A 133 4.63 -9.61 0.12
N GLY A 134 5.47 -10.56 0.55
CA GLY A 134 6.87 -10.33 0.89
C GLY A 134 7.08 -9.93 2.35
N MET A 135 8.34 -9.72 2.69
CA MET A 135 8.79 -9.38 4.03
C MET A 135 9.83 -8.26 3.96
N LYS A 136 9.83 -7.34 4.91
CA LYS A 136 10.90 -6.36 5.08
C LYS A 136 11.66 -6.64 6.37
N GLU A 137 12.97 -6.78 6.25
CA GLU A 137 13.89 -6.89 7.37
C GLU A 137 14.42 -5.50 7.71
N LEU A 138 14.20 -5.05 8.93
CA LEU A 138 14.88 -3.90 9.52
C LEU A 138 16.15 -4.40 10.19
N PHE A 139 17.21 -3.59 10.15
CA PHE A 139 18.48 -3.92 10.77
C PHE A 139 19.20 -2.66 11.23
N ARG A 140 20.19 -2.84 12.13
CA ARG A 140 21.06 -1.74 12.56
C ARG A 140 21.76 -1.16 11.34
N LYS A 141 21.71 0.17 11.20
CA LYS A 141 22.17 0.90 10.01
C LYS A 141 23.55 0.45 9.52
N VAL A 142 23.62 0.04 8.26
CA VAL A 142 24.86 -0.28 7.54
C VAL A 142 24.97 0.69 6.35
N GLY A 143 25.94 1.60 6.40
CA GLY A 143 26.07 2.66 5.40
C GLY A 143 24.82 3.55 5.32
N ASN A 144 24.14 3.53 4.17
CA ASN A 144 22.90 4.29 3.91
C ASN A 144 21.62 3.44 3.99
N ARG A 145 21.71 2.21 4.51
CA ARG A 145 20.57 1.30 4.60
C ARG A 145 20.20 1.00 6.04
N SER A 146 18.91 0.92 6.31
CA SER A 146 18.31 0.55 7.60
C SER A 146 17.25 -0.54 7.49
N SER A 147 16.88 -0.94 6.27
CA SER A 147 16.03 -2.10 6.01
C SER A 147 16.22 -2.60 4.58
N GLU A 148 15.72 -3.81 4.31
CA GLU A 148 15.66 -4.41 2.99
C GLU A 148 14.34 -5.15 2.77
N PHE A 149 13.83 -5.13 1.55
CA PHE A 149 12.57 -5.78 1.20
C PHE A 149 12.83 -7.04 0.38
N HIS A 150 12.31 -8.17 0.85
CA HIS A 150 12.44 -9.49 0.26
C HIS A 150 11.07 -9.95 -0.26
N PRO A 151 10.77 -9.78 -1.56
CA PRO A 151 9.44 -10.08 -2.12
C PRO A 151 9.08 -11.58 -2.09
N GLU A 152 10.08 -12.45 -2.04
CA GLU A 152 9.89 -13.91 -2.08
C GLU A 152 9.64 -14.52 -0.69
N VAL A 153 9.99 -13.80 0.38
CA VAL A 153 9.87 -14.31 1.75
C VAL A 153 8.50 -13.94 2.30
N ARG A 154 7.67 -14.95 2.59
CA ARG A 154 6.29 -14.76 3.06
C ARG A 154 5.98 -15.43 4.39
N ARG A 155 6.86 -16.32 4.86
CA ARG A 155 6.68 -17.09 6.09
C ARG A 155 7.47 -16.50 7.25
N VAL A 156 6.92 -16.64 8.45
CA VAL A 156 7.53 -16.15 9.69
C VAL A 156 8.75 -16.99 10.10
N ARG A 157 9.62 -16.40 10.92
CA ARG A 157 10.78 -17.10 11.46
C ARG A 157 10.36 -18.18 12.47
N ARG A 158 11.18 -19.22 12.62
CA ARG A 158 10.92 -20.39 13.48
C ARG A 158 12.08 -20.76 14.38
N GLU A 159 13.22 -20.08 14.23
CA GLU A 159 14.49 -20.43 14.83
C GLU A 159 14.59 -20.02 16.30
N SER A 160 13.74 -19.10 16.76
CA SER A 160 13.79 -18.54 18.11
C SER A 160 12.40 -18.09 18.60
N SER A 161 12.40 -17.37 19.72
CA SER A 161 11.24 -16.74 20.33
C SER A 161 11.09 -15.31 19.84
N TYR A 162 9.83 -14.90 19.61
CA TYR A 162 9.52 -13.61 18.99
C TYR A 162 8.28 -12.97 19.62
N ILE A 163 8.25 -11.64 19.58
CA ILE A 163 7.06 -10.83 19.80
C ILE A 163 6.42 -10.56 18.43
N TYR A 164 5.14 -10.88 18.28
CA TYR A 164 4.32 -10.49 17.14
C TYR A 164 3.42 -9.33 17.55
N GLU A 165 3.44 -8.24 16.81
CA GLU A 165 2.62 -7.06 17.11
C GLU A 165 1.92 -6.51 15.87
N GLU A 166 0.82 -5.80 16.11
CA GLU A 166 0.09 -5.08 15.08
C GLU A 166 0.99 -4.02 14.43
N PHE A 167 1.03 -4.00 13.09
CA PHE A 167 1.74 -2.96 12.36
C PHE A 167 0.94 -1.66 12.41
N MET A 168 1.61 -0.56 12.76
CA MET A 168 1.00 0.76 12.89
C MET A 168 1.49 1.68 11.74
N PRO A 169 0.65 1.99 10.74
CA PRO A 169 1.02 2.89 9.64
C PRO A 169 1.18 4.35 10.12
N THR A 170 2.42 4.78 10.36
CA THR A 170 2.72 6.12 10.90
C THR A 170 2.82 7.23 9.84
N GLY A 171 2.61 6.94 8.56
CA GLY A 171 2.90 7.91 7.49
C GLY A 171 4.39 8.00 7.15
N GLY A 172 5.18 6.96 7.48
CA GLY A 172 6.55 6.80 6.98
C GLY A 172 7.62 7.58 7.75
N THR A 173 7.32 8.03 8.96
CA THR A 173 8.28 8.64 9.87
C THR A 173 8.11 8.10 11.29
N ASP A 174 9.22 8.01 12.02
CA ASP A 174 9.26 7.57 13.41
C ASP A 174 9.58 8.77 14.30
N VAL A 175 8.85 8.93 15.40
CA VAL A 175 9.12 9.99 16.39
C VAL A 175 10.03 9.41 17.46
N LYS A 176 11.18 10.05 17.67
CA LYS A 176 12.13 9.70 18.71
C LYS A 176 12.08 10.75 19.81
N VAL A 177 11.85 10.30 21.03
CA VAL A 177 11.69 11.15 22.20
C VAL A 177 12.86 10.95 23.15
N TYR A 178 13.36 12.05 23.70
CA TYR A 178 14.53 12.11 24.58
C TYR A 178 14.19 12.91 25.82
N THR A 179 14.14 12.25 26.96
CA THR A 179 13.84 12.87 28.26
C THR A 179 15.12 13.32 28.96
N VAL A 180 15.00 14.36 29.78
CA VAL A 180 16.01 14.77 30.77
C VAL A 180 15.25 15.16 32.04
N GLY A 181 14.99 14.16 32.87
CA GLY A 181 13.99 14.22 33.93
C GLY A 181 12.56 14.12 33.39
N PRO A 182 11.57 14.02 34.30
CA PRO A 182 10.16 13.79 33.95
C PRO A 182 9.47 14.99 33.28
N ASP A 183 10.02 16.19 33.42
CA ASP A 183 9.38 17.45 32.99
C ASP A 183 9.89 17.97 31.63
N TYR A 184 10.92 17.33 31.06
CA TYR A 184 11.51 17.75 29.79
C TYR A 184 11.57 16.57 28.81
N ALA A 185 11.07 16.82 27.60
CA ALA A 185 11.17 15.89 26.49
C ALA A 185 11.46 16.64 25.19
N HIS A 186 12.55 16.27 24.52
CA HIS A 186 12.84 16.68 23.16
C HIS A 186 12.35 15.60 22.18
N ALA A 187 11.75 16.00 21.07
CA ALA A 187 11.31 15.06 20.05
C ALA A 187 11.81 15.45 18.65
N GLU A 188 12.25 14.44 17.91
CA GLU A 188 12.64 14.57 16.51
C GLU A 188 12.04 13.41 15.70
N ALA A 189 11.59 13.73 14.49
CA ALA A 189 11.16 12.73 13.51
C ALA A 189 12.33 12.36 12.61
N ARG A 190 12.35 11.09 12.25
CA ARG A 190 13.24 10.54 11.22
C ARG A 190 12.43 9.75 10.22
N LYS A 191 12.97 9.58 9.01
CA LYS A 191 12.37 8.67 8.02
C LYS A 191 12.29 7.27 8.63
N SER A 192 11.10 6.70 8.58
CA SER A 192 10.88 5.36 9.11
C SER A 192 11.58 4.33 8.22
N PRO A 193 12.28 3.34 8.80
CA PRO A 193 12.92 2.28 8.03
C PRO A 193 11.88 1.38 7.35
N VAL A 194 10.60 1.45 7.72
CA VAL A 194 9.50 0.67 7.13
C VAL A 194 9.16 1.08 5.71
N VAL A 195 9.59 2.27 5.26
CA VAL A 195 9.31 2.79 3.92
C VAL A 195 10.24 2.13 2.88
N ASP A 196 11.33 2.77 2.49
CA ASP A 196 12.26 2.25 1.47
C ASP A 196 13.58 1.71 2.03
N GLY A 197 13.83 1.96 3.32
CA GLY A 197 15.06 1.55 4.02
C GLY A 197 16.28 2.43 3.75
N VAL A 198 16.11 3.56 3.05
CA VAL A 198 17.21 4.50 2.76
C VAL A 198 17.30 5.57 3.85
N VAL A 199 18.47 5.68 4.46
CA VAL A 199 18.77 6.70 5.47
C VAL A 199 19.00 8.04 4.77
N MET A 200 18.13 9.01 5.02
CA MET A 200 18.32 10.37 4.51
C MET A 200 19.49 11.05 5.23
N ARG A 201 20.45 11.58 4.47
CA ARG A 201 21.60 12.31 4.99
C ARG A 201 21.66 13.73 4.44
N ASN A 202 22.12 14.67 5.25
CA ASN A 202 22.40 16.03 4.84
C ASN A 202 23.75 16.08 4.07
N PRO A 203 24.13 17.23 3.48
CA PRO A 203 25.41 17.38 2.79
C PRO A 203 26.65 17.03 3.64
N ASP A 204 26.58 17.15 4.97
CA ASP A 204 27.65 16.77 5.90
C ASP A 204 27.68 15.26 6.21
N GLY A 205 26.85 14.45 5.55
CA GLY A 205 26.73 13.01 5.76
C GLY A 205 26.01 12.62 7.06
N LYS A 206 25.43 13.56 7.80
CA LYS A 206 24.66 13.31 9.03
C LYS A 206 23.22 12.94 8.68
N GLU A 207 22.64 12.00 9.42
CA GLU A 207 21.23 11.63 9.25
C GLU A 207 20.30 12.84 9.48
N VAL A 208 19.40 13.07 8.52
CA VAL A 208 18.44 14.18 8.58
C VAL A 208 17.42 13.94 9.69
N ARG A 209 17.20 14.97 10.49
CA ARG A 209 16.28 14.99 11.63
C ARG A 209 15.41 16.22 11.54
N TYR A 210 14.16 16.06 11.93
CA TYR A 210 13.18 17.12 11.88
C TYR A 210 12.60 17.34 13.27
N PRO A 211 12.58 18.57 13.80
CA PRO A 211 12.01 18.83 15.12
C PRO A 211 10.50 18.51 15.11
N VAL A 212 10.04 17.82 16.16
CA VAL A 212 8.64 17.45 16.37
C VAL A 212 8.13 18.12 17.63
N LEU A 213 6.91 18.66 17.57
CA LEU A 213 6.20 19.11 18.75
C LEU A 213 5.39 17.95 19.31
N LEU A 214 5.62 17.64 20.59
CA LEU A 214 4.83 16.66 21.34
C LEU A 214 3.49 17.28 21.78
N THR A 215 2.41 16.50 21.66
CA THR A 215 1.11 16.84 22.24
C THR A 215 1.17 16.80 23.77
N PRO A 216 0.20 17.38 24.49
CA PRO A 216 0.12 17.25 25.95
C PRO A 216 0.13 15.78 26.43
N ASP A 217 -0.63 14.92 25.77
CA ASP A 217 -0.70 13.48 26.09
C ASP A 217 0.66 12.78 25.88
N GLU A 218 1.40 13.16 24.83
CA GLU A 218 2.72 12.60 24.57
C GLU A 218 3.79 13.11 25.56
N LYS A 219 3.64 14.34 26.07
CA LYS A 219 4.50 14.84 27.15
C LYS A 219 4.24 14.09 28.45
N GLN A 220 2.96 13.80 28.74
CA GLN A 220 2.60 12.96 29.89
C GLN A 220 3.15 11.53 29.71
N MET A 221 3.03 10.96 28.52
CA MET A 221 3.64 9.67 28.19
C MET A 221 5.16 9.66 28.39
N ALA A 222 5.86 10.73 27.98
CA ALA A 222 7.30 10.86 28.21
C ALA A 222 7.67 10.89 29.70
N ARG A 223 6.87 11.59 30.52
CA ARG A 223 6.97 11.57 31.98
C ARG A 223 6.79 10.15 32.52
N ASP A 224 5.76 9.46 32.07
CA ASP A 224 5.42 8.12 32.56
C ASP A 224 6.50 7.10 32.18
N VAL A 225 7.07 7.17 30.96
CA VAL A 225 8.21 6.34 30.55
C VAL A 225 9.45 6.63 31.43
N CYS A 226 9.78 7.90 31.66
CA CYS A 226 10.88 8.30 32.54
C CYS A 226 10.73 7.69 33.93
N ASN A 227 9.52 7.75 34.50
CA ASN A 227 9.22 7.22 35.84
C ASN A 227 9.18 5.68 35.86
N ALA A 228 8.57 5.05 34.86
CA ALA A 228 8.39 3.60 34.80
C ALA A 228 9.73 2.86 34.77
N PHE A 229 10.68 3.37 33.99
CA PHE A 229 12.02 2.80 33.86
C PHE A 229 13.04 3.45 34.80
N GLN A 230 12.65 4.49 35.55
CA GLN A 230 13.52 5.24 36.47
C GLN A 230 14.82 5.70 35.77
N GLN A 231 14.69 6.11 34.51
CA GLN A 231 15.76 6.61 33.67
C GLN A 231 15.51 8.10 33.43
N ALA A 232 16.16 9.00 34.19
CA ALA A 232 15.98 10.43 33.99
C ALA A 232 16.42 10.87 32.59
N VAL A 233 17.52 10.31 32.10
CA VAL A 233 17.91 10.44 30.69
C VAL A 233 17.48 9.17 29.97
N CYS A 234 16.39 9.27 29.20
CA CYS A 234 15.81 8.14 28.50
C CYS A 234 15.41 8.48 27.06
N GLY A 235 15.79 7.63 26.11
CA GLY A 235 15.33 7.64 24.73
C GLY A 235 14.28 6.55 24.49
N PHE A 236 13.20 6.88 23.78
CA PHE A 236 12.19 5.91 23.35
C PHE A 236 11.56 6.30 22.01
N ASP A 237 10.96 5.32 21.34
CA ASP A 237 10.33 5.48 20.03
C ASP A 237 8.81 5.49 20.17
N LEU A 238 8.19 6.42 19.44
CA LEU A 238 6.76 6.72 19.49
C LEU A 238 6.14 6.64 18.09
N LEU A 239 5.04 5.90 17.98
CA LEU A 239 4.25 5.73 16.77
C LEU A 239 2.92 6.49 16.91
N ARG A 240 2.68 7.45 16.03
CA ARG A 240 1.39 8.16 15.94
C ARG A 240 0.49 7.43 14.94
N PHE A 241 -0.67 6.97 15.40
CA PHE A 241 -1.63 6.26 14.56
C PHE A 241 -3.08 6.54 14.99
N LYS A 242 -3.95 6.89 14.03
CA LYS A 242 -5.39 7.18 14.23
C LYS A 242 -5.68 8.13 15.42
N GLY A 243 -4.90 9.21 15.53
CA GLY A 243 -5.07 10.22 16.58
C GLY A 243 -4.60 9.78 17.98
N ARG A 244 -3.91 8.64 18.09
CA ARG A 244 -3.29 8.14 19.32
C ARG A 244 -1.79 7.95 19.13
N SER A 245 -1.07 7.84 20.25
CA SER A 245 0.37 7.61 20.27
C SER A 245 0.68 6.33 21.06
N TYR A 246 1.66 5.57 20.59
CA TYR A 246 2.05 4.28 21.16
C TYR A 246 3.57 4.20 21.30
N VAL A 247 4.07 3.69 22.41
CA VAL A 247 5.50 3.40 22.60
C VAL A 247 5.80 2.03 21.99
N CYS A 248 6.82 1.94 21.13
CA CYS A 248 7.19 0.67 20.47
C CYS A 248 8.60 0.18 20.82
N ASP A 249 9.41 1.02 21.47
CA ASP A 249 10.77 0.70 21.89
C ASP A 249 11.24 1.68 22.99
N VAL A 250 11.98 1.20 23.99
CA VAL A 250 12.58 2.01 25.07
C VAL A 250 14.05 1.64 25.17
N ASN A 251 14.93 2.62 24.95
CA ASN A 251 16.38 2.40 24.80
C ASN A 251 17.17 2.72 26.09
N GLY A 252 16.57 3.38 27.08
CA GLY A 252 17.30 3.92 28.22
C GLY A 252 18.20 5.09 27.82
N TRP A 253 19.44 5.12 28.33
CA TRP A 253 20.33 6.27 28.17
C TRP A 253 20.56 6.67 26.70
N SER A 254 20.06 7.85 26.32
CA SER A 254 20.20 8.36 24.96
C SER A 254 20.18 9.88 24.92
N PHE A 255 21.16 10.46 24.23
CA PHE A 255 21.22 11.90 23.97
C PHE A 255 20.88 12.25 22.52
N VAL A 256 20.26 13.42 22.36
CA VAL A 256 20.09 14.06 21.05
C VAL A 256 21.46 14.42 20.49
N LYS A 257 21.63 14.27 19.18
CA LYS A 257 22.89 14.55 18.48
C LYS A 257 22.75 15.82 17.66
N ASN A 258 23.78 16.65 17.65
CA ASN A 258 23.87 17.88 16.85
C ASN A 258 22.82 18.95 17.20
N SER A 259 22.41 19.05 18.46
CA SER A 259 21.49 20.09 18.93
C SER A 259 22.12 20.85 20.09
N HIS A 260 22.70 22.02 19.80
CA HIS A 260 23.30 22.89 20.82
C HIS A 260 22.30 23.29 21.90
N LYS A 261 21.06 23.60 21.50
CA LYS A 261 19.96 23.87 22.43
C LYS A 261 19.71 22.70 23.37
N TYR A 262 19.64 21.46 22.84
CA TYR A 262 19.47 20.30 23.70
C TYR A 262 20.63 20.12 24.69
N TYR A 263 21.88 20.33 24.25
CA TYR A 263 23.03 20.22 25.14
C TYR A 263 22.98 21.23 26.29
N ASP A 264 22.62 22.48 25.98
CA ASP A 264 22.42 23.53 26.98
C ASP A 264 21.31 23.16 27.97
N ASP A 265 20.13 22.81 27.44
CA ASP A 265 18.96 22.47 28.25
C ASP A 265 19.25 21.24 29.12
N ALA A 266 19.83 20.18 28.56
CA ALA A 266 20.17 18.95 29.27
C ALA A 266 21.21 19.18 30.38
N ALA A 267 22.25 20.00 30.13
CA ALA A 267 23.25 20.33 31.13
C ALA A 267 22.64 21.10 32.31
N CYS A 268 21.77 22.07 32.03
CA CYS A 268 21.06 22.82 33.07
C CYS A 268 20.13 21.91 33.90
N LEU A 269 19.37 21.04 33.24
CA LEU A 269 18.43 20.13 33.91
C LEU A 269 19.16 19.07 34.75
N LEU A 270 20.22 18.46 34.22
CA LEU A 270 21.04 17.50 34.98
C LEU A 270 21.68 18.14 36.20
N ARG A 271 22.21 19.36 36.05
CA ARG A 271 22.75 20.14 37.17
C ARG A 271 21.66 20.37 38.22
N LYS A 272 20.45 20.77 37.79
CA LYS A 272 19.32 20.98 38.70
C LYS A 272 18.96 19.70 39.45
N ILE A 273 18.82 18.57 38.76
CA ILE A 273 18.52 17.26 39.37
C ILE A 273 19.57 16.90 40.43
N ILE A 274 20.86 17.07 40.11
CA ILE A 274 21.97 16.80 41.03
C ILE A 274 21.95 17.73 42.25
N LEU A 275 21.74 19.04 42.03
CA LEU A 275 21.68 20.02 43.12
C LEU A 275 20.46 19.78 44.01
N ASP A 276 19.28 19.53 43.44
CA ASP A 276 18.07 19.24 44.22
C ASP A 276 18.30 17.99 45.12
N ALA A 277 19.01 16.98 44.62
CA ALA A 277 19.29 15.76 45.37
C ALA A 277 20.37 15.88 46.46
N LYS A 278 21.44 16.66 46.23
CA LYS A 278 22.61 16.70 47.14
C LYS A 278 22.87 18.04 47.81
N ALA A 279 22.37 19.14 47.25
CA ALA A 279 22.57 20.49 47.74
C ALA A 279 21.36 21.40 47.42
N PRO A 280 20.15 21.10 47.96
CA PRO A 280 18.93 21.82 47.59
C PRO A 280 19.00 23.32 47.92
N HIS A 281 19.78 23.70 48.95
CA HIS A 281 20.07 25.09 49.30
C HIS A 281 20.80 25.87 48.18
N LEU A 282 21.57 25.19 47.34
CA LEU A 282 22.24 25.82 46.19
C LEU A 282 21.33 25.87 44.96
N SER A 283 20.38 24.94 44.82
CA SER A 283 19.48 24.89 43.66
C SER A 283 18.59 26.13 43.53
N SER A 284 18.15 26.71 44.65
CA SER A 284 17.38 27.95 44.68
C SER A 284 18.21 29.22 44.47
N THR A 285 19.51 29.16 44.77
CA THR A 285 20.42 30.32 44.76
C THR A 285 21.13 30.47 43.41
N ILE A 286 21.37 29.35 42.74
CA ILE A 286 22.10 29.30 41.47
C ILE A 286 21.10 29.44 40.31
N PRO A 287 21.25 30.44 39.44
CA PRO A 287 20.35 30.58 38.30
C PRO A 287 20.46 29.37 37.35
N PRO A 288 19.35 28.95 36.72
CA PRO A 288 19.27 27.78 35.84
C PRO A 288 19.97 28.00 34.48
N ASN A 289 20.81 29.02 34.37
CA ASN A 289 21.50 29.40 33.14
C ASN A 289 22.97 28.94 33.18
N LEU A 290 23.52 28.65 32.01
CA LEU A 290 24.92 28.24 31.88
C LEU A 290 25.86 29.42 32.15
N PRO A 291 27.03 29.18 32.77
CA PRO A 291 27.96 30.25 33.16
C PRO A 291 28.42 31.14 32.00
N TRP A 292 28.52 30.59 30.79
CA TRP A 292 28.93 31.32 29.59
C TRP A 292 27.81 32.13 28.92
N LYS A 293 26.54 31.95 29.30
CA LYS A 293 25.40 32.76 28.82
C LYS A 293 25.15 34.03 29.63
N VAL A 294 25.89 34.23 30.73
CA VAL A 294 25.73 35.39 31.63
C VAL A 294 26.17 36.71 30.97
N ASN A 295 26.92 36.65 29.85
CA ASN A 295 27.47 37.81 29.14
C ASN A 295 26.83 38.08 27.76
N GLU A 296 25.80 37.34 27.35
CA GLU A 296 25.05 37.71 26.13
C GLU A 296 23.96 38.73 26.51
N PRO A 297 23.91 39.92 25.86
CA PRO A 297 22.79 40.82 26.05
C PRO A 297 21.52 40.05 25.69
N ALA A 298 20.52 40.09 26.59
CA ALA A 298 19.22 39.49 26.36
C ALA A 298 18.68 40.02 25.02
N GLN A 299 18.76 39.19 23.98
CA GLN A 299 18.00 39.44 22.76
C GLN A 299 16.54 39.49 23.21
N PRO A 300 15.80 40.56 22.87
CA PRO A 300 14.38 40.61 23.17
C PRO A 300 13.76 39.32 22.64
N SER A 301 12.89 38.72 23.44
CA SER A 301 12.08 37.59 23.00
C SER A 301 11.26 38.05 21.80
N ASP A 302 11.81 37.90 20.60
CA ASP A 302 11.04 37.94 19.38
C ASP A 302 10.03 36.81 19.55
N GLY A 303 8.79 37.20 19.86
CA GLY A 303 7.67 36.31 19.66
C GLY A 303 7.82 35.73 18.27
N LEU A 304 7.63 34.41 18.14
CA LEU A 304 7.75 33.64 16.90
C LEU A 304 7.00 34.29 15.72
N THR A 305 7.54 35.36 15.15
CA THR A 305 7.11 35.92 13.89
C THR A 305 7.78 35.08 12.84
N ARG A 306 6.94 34.52 11.97
CA ARG A 306 7.30 33.91 10.69
C ARG A 306 8.38 34.75 9.99
N GLN A 307 9.64 34.44 10.19
CA GLN A 307 10.73 34.96 9.38
C GLN A 307 11.60 33.80 8.92
N GLY A 308 11.50 33.56 7.62
CA GLY A 308 12.17 32.49 6.88
C GLY A 308 11.60 32.37 5.48
N SER A 309 11.33 33.50 4.82
CA SER A 309 11.02 33.61 3.39
C SER A 309 11.25 35.07 2.99
N GLY A 310 12.42 35.39 2.44
CA GLY A 310 12.78 36.71 1.93
C GLY A 310 12.08 37.07 0.62
N ILE A 311 10.77 36.94 0.54
CA ILE A 311 9.98 37.47 -0.58
C ILE A 311 8.96 38.43 0.02
N ILE A 312 9.30 39.71 -0.04
CA ILE A 312 8.40 40.82 0.27
C ILE A 312 7.33 40.84 -0.81
N GLY A 313 6.24 40.13 -0.58
CA GLY A 313 4.97 40.28 -1.27
C GLY A 313 3.97 40.86 -0.29
N THR A 314 3.65 42.15 -0.45
CA THR A 314 2.56 42.81 0.24
C THR A 314 1.22 42.18 -0.15
N PHE A 315 0.71 41.26 0.66
CA PHE A 315 -0.68 40.81 0.56
C PHE A 315 -1.43 41.21 1.84
N GLY A 316 -2.31 42.21 1.69
CA GLY A 316 -3.29 42.59 2.70
C GLY A 316 -4.25 41.44 2.99
N GLN A 317 -4.72 41.36 4.24
CA GLN A 317 -5.63 40.32 4.76
C GLN A 317 -5.30 38.91 4.22
N SER A 318 -4.19 38.35 4.73
CA SER A 318 -3.61 37.11 4.23
C SER A 318 -4.62 35.96 4.23
N GLU A 319 -5.07 35.55 3.05
CA GLU A 319 -5.70 34.26 2.85
C GLU A 319 -4.74 33.17 3.36
N GLU A 320 -5.20 32.35 4.31
CA GLU A 320 -4.42 31.26 4.87
C GLU A 320 -4.75 29.97 4.12
N LEU A 321 -3.74 29.34 3.51
CA LEU A 321 -3.90 28.01 2.91
C LEU A 321 -4.28 27.00 4.01
N ARG A 322 -5.53 26.54 3.99
CA ARG A 322 -6.05 25.55 4.96
C ARG A 322 -5.67 24.12 4.60
N CYS A 323 -5.86 23.74 3.34
CA CYS A 323 -5.58 22.40 2.85
C CYS A 323 -5.35 22.41 1.33
N VAL A 324 -4.59 21.44 0.84
CA VAL A 324 -4.50 21.11 -0.59
C VAL A 324 -5.14 19.76 -0.80
N ILE A 325 -6.18 19.72 -1.62
CA ILE A 325 -6.86 18.48 -2.00
C ILE A 325 -6.49 18.16 -3.45
N ALA A 326 -5.90 16.99 -3.67
CA ALA A 326 -5.56 16.50 -5.00
C ALA A 326 -6.38 15.25 -5.34
N ILE A 327 -7.08 15.27 -6.47
CA ILE A 327 -7.82 14.12 -6.99
C ILE A 327 -7.06 13.55 -8.18
N ILE A 328 -6.56 12.33 -8.03
CA ILE A 328 -5.67 11.70 -9.00
C ILE A 328 -6.32 10.42 -9.52
N ARG A 329 -6.45 10.31 -10.84
CA ARG A 329 -6.89 9.06 -11.49
C ARG A 329 -5.72 8.07 -11.54
N HIS A 330 -6.03 6.78 -11.49
CA HIS A 330 -5.02 5.74 -11.70
C HIS A 330 -4.26 5.92 -13.02
N GLY A 331 -3.00 5.48 -13.05
CA GLY A 331 -2.18 5.47 -14.27
C GLY A 331 -2.65 4.45 -15.31
N ASP A 332 -1.91 4.36 -16.42
CA ASP A 332 -2.13 3.37 -17.47
C ASP A 332 -2.22 1.92 -16.96
N ARG A 333 -3.12 1.13 -17.57
CA ARG A 333 -3.50 -0.20 -17.07
C ARG A 333 -3.85 -1.15 -18.22
N THR A 334 -3.68 -2.47 -18.00
CA THR A 334 -4.10 -3.50 -18.95
C THR A 334 -5.62 -3.51 -19.12
N PRO A 335 -6.18 -3.80 -20.32
CA PRO A 335 -7.62 -3.85 -20.53
C PRO A 335 -8.28 -4.82 -19.55
N LYS A 336 -9.36 -4.39 -18.90
CA LYS A 336 -10.09 -5.21 -17.94
C LYS A 336 -11.09 -6.09 -18.67
N GLN A 337 -10.99 -7.40 -18.47
CA GLN A 337 -11.84 -8.38 -19.14
C GLN A 337 -12.65 -9.21 -18.16
N LYS A 338 -13.70 -9.83 -18.67
CA LYS A 338 -14.55 -10.76 -17.93
C LYS A 338 -15.02 -11.87 -18.85
N VAL A 339 -14.90 -13.11 -18.38
CA VAL A 339 -15.49 -14.31 -18.99
C VAL A 339 -16.69 -14.72 -18.15
N LYS A 340 -17.77 -15.10 -18.83
CA LYS A 340 -18.96 -15.68 -18.22
C LYS A 340 -19.17 -17.05 -18.82
N LEU A 341 -19.18 -18.08 -17.98
CA LEU A 341 -19.40 -19.46 -18.37
C LEU A 341 -20.52 -20.04 -17.51
N LYS A 342 -21.49 -20.69 -18.14
CA LYS A 342 -22.47 -21.51 -17.43
C LYS A 342 -21.81 -22.85 -17.13
N VAL A 343 -21.88 -23.28 -15.88
CA VAL A 343 -21.19 -24.44 -15.33
C VAL A 343 -22.23 -25.41 -14.81
N THR A 344 -22.12 -26.66 -15.22
CA THR A 344 -22.96 -27.80 -14.80
C THR A 344 -22.12 -28.94 -14.21
N GLU A 345 -20.80 -28.81 -14.27
CA GLU A 345 -19.85 -29.83 -13.88
C GLU A 345 -19.70 -29.94 -12.37
N GLU A 346 -19.91 -31.15 -11.85
CA GLU A 346 -19.94 -31.43 -10.40
C GLU A 346 -18.68 -30.95 -9.67
N LYS A 347 -17.49 -31.06 -10.29
CA LYS A 347 -16.22 -30.60 -9.70
C LYS A 347 -16.23 -29.10 -9.39
N LEU A 348 -16.74 -28.28 -10.29
CA LEU A 348 -16.80 -26.83 -10.11
C LEU A 348 -17.95 -26.44 -9.15
N LEU A 349 -19.04 -27.18 -9.16
CA LEU A 349 -20.16 -27.01 -8.22
C LEU A 349 -19.76 -27.39 -6.78
N ASN A 350 -19.00 -28.47 -6.61
CA ASN A 350 -18.43 -28.88 -5.32
C ASN A 350 -17.41 -27.86 -4.81
N LEU A 351 -16.62 -27.23 -5.70
CA LEU A 351 -15.72 -26.15 -5.35
C LEU A 351 -16.48 -24.92 -4.82
N MET A 352 -17.63 -24.59 -5.41
CA MET A 352 -18.51 -23.54 -4.92
C MET A 352 -18.93 -23.82 -3.47
N LEU A 353 -19.41 -25.04 -3.19
CA LEU A 353 -19.86 -25.48 -1.86
C LEU A 353 -18.73 -25.50 -0.83
N LYS A 354 -17.53 -25.93 -1.24
CA LYS A 354 -16.32 -25.96 -0.38
C LYS A 354 -16.03 -24.60 0.26
N TYR A 355 -16.15 -23.52 -0.51
CA TYR A 355 -15.73 -22.18 -0.07
C TYR A 355 -16.86 -21.26 0.39
N ASN A 356 -18.12 -21.67 0.29
CA ASN A 356 -19.27 -20.92 0.84
C ASN A 356 -19.91 -21.57 2.08
N GLY A 357 -19.27 -22.58 2.65
CA GLY A 357 -19.78 -23.29 3.84
C GLY A 357 -20.95 -24.23 3.53
N GLY A 358 -21.03 -24.76 2.31
CA GLY A 358 -22.05 -25.72 1.89
C GLY A 358 -23.41 -25.10 1.53
N ASN A 359 -23.50 -23.78 1.41
CA ASN A 359 -24.76 -23.11 1.08
C ASN A 359 -25.03 -23.13 -0.43
N THR A 360 -26.05 -23.87 -0.86
CA THR A 360 -26.42 -24.05 -2.28
C THR A 360 -26.89 -22.77 -2.99
N LYS A 361 -27.33 -21.76 -2.22
CA LYS A 361 -27.92 -20.51 -2.75
C LYS A 361 -26.98 -19.32 -2.63
N ALA A 362 -25.86 -19.44 -1.92
CA ALA A 362 -24.90 -18.36 -1.74
C ALA A 362 -23.86 -18.33 -2.88
N GLU A 363 -23.51 -17.13 -3.35
CA GLU A 363 -22.40 -16.97 -4.30
C GLU A 363 -21.05 -17.21 -3.61
N THR A 364 -20.13 -17.86 -4.32
CA THR A 364 -18.75 -18.08 -3.87
C THR A 364 -17.82 -17.11 -4.58
N LYS A 365 -16.99 -16.38 -3.81
CA LYS A 365 -15.96 -15.47 -4.33
C LYS A 365 -14.58 -16.06 -4.07
N LEU A 366 -13.89 -16.44 -5.14
CA LEU A 366 -12.53 -16.97 -5.07
C LEU A 366 -11.54 -15.84 -5.36
N LYS A 367 -10.64 -15.58 -4.42
CA LYS A 367 -9.64 -14.50 -4.47
C LYS A 367 -8.24 -14.93 -4.03
N SER A 368 -8.12 -15.82 -3.04
CA SER A 368 -6.81 -16.25 -2.52
C SER A 368 -6.08 -17.14 -3.53
N ALA A 369 -4.75 -17.24 -3.41
CA ALA A 369 -3.94 -18.09 -4.27
C ALA A 369 -4.42 -19.55 -4.25
N VAL A 370 -4.70 -20.09 -3.06
CA VAL A 370 -5.20 -21.48 -2.88
C VAL A 370 -6.55 -21.68 -3.58
N GLN A 371 -7.50 -20.78 -3.36
CA GLN A 371 -8.82 -20.85 -4.00
C GLN A 371 -8.77 -20.83 -5.54
N LEU A 372 -7.89 -19.99 -6.10
CA LEU A 372 -7.73 -19.89 -7.55
C LEU A 372 -6.96 -21.08 -8.13
N GLN A 373 -6.05 -21.67 -7.33
CA GLN A 373 -5.36 -22.91 -7.68
C GLN A 373 -6.32 -24.10 -7.75
N ASP A 374 -7.19 -24.26 -6.75
CA ASP A 374 -8.21 -25.32 -6.79
C ASP A 374 -9.15 -25.16 -8.00
N LEU A 375 -9.49 -23.91 -8.38
CA LEU A 375 -10.28 -23.63 -9.57
C LEU A 375 -9.54 -24.02 -10.86
N LEU A 376 -8.25 -23.71 -10.94
CA LEU A 376 -7.42 -24.08 -12.08
C LEU A 376 -7.32 -25.59 -12.23
N ASP A 377 -7.07 -26.31 -11.15
CA ASP A 377 -6.94 -27.76 -11.17
C ASP A 377 -8.27 -28.44 -11.52
N ALA A 378 -9.40 -27.92 -11.02
CA ALA A 378 -10.73 -28.36 -11.47
C ALA A 378 -10.95 -28.11 -12.97
N THR A 379 -10.57 -26.92 -13.47
CA THR A 379 -10.73 -26.55 -14.89
C THR A 379 -9.87 -27.42 -15.81
N ARG A 380 -8.62 -27.72 -15.43
CA ARG A 380 -7.70 -28.59 -16.20
C ARG A 380 -8.26 -29.98 -16.49
N LEU A 381 -9.09 -30.50 -15.58
CA LEU A 381 -9.74 -31.81 -15.74
C LEU A 381 -10.94 -31.78 -16.68
N LEU A 382 -11.47 -30.59 -16.98
CA LEU A 382 -12.67 -30.40 -17.81
C LEU A 382 -12.35 -29.94 -19.24
N VAL A 383 -11.16 -29.37 -19.45
CA VAL A 383 -10.70 -28.95 -20.78
C VAL A 383 -10.48 -30.17 -21.69
N PRO A 384 -11.18 -30.28 -22.84
CA PRO A 384 -11.02 -31.41 -23.76
C PRO A 384 -9.58 -31.54 -24.28
N ARG A 385 -9.07 -32.77 -24.41
CA ARG A 385 -7.78 -33.03 -25.09
C ARG A 385 -8.03 -33.04 -26.59
N ALA A 386 -7.28 -32.25 -27.35
CA ALA A 386 -7.45 -32.10 -28.79
C ALA A 386 -7.45 -33.47 -29.50
N SER A 387 -8.58 -33.91 -30.08
CA SER A 387 -8.62 -34.96 -31.12
C SER A 387 -9.90 -34.91 -31.97
N SER A 388 -9.68 -34.88 -33.29
CA SER A 388 -10.48 -35.41 -34.40
C SER A 388 -11.94 -34.98 -34.56
N GLY A 389 -12.15 -34.20 -35.62
CA GLY A 389 -13.44 -33.70 -36.06
C GLY A 389 -14.48 -34.78 -36.33
N ARG A 390 -15.70 -34.48 -35.89
CA ARG A 390 -16.96 -34.84 -36.53
C ARG A 390 -17.86 -33.62 -36.40
N GLU A 391 -18.44 -33.19 -37.51
CA GLU A 391 -19.27 -32.00 -37.61
C GLU A 391 -20.76 -32.39 -37.52
N SER A 392 -21.46 -31.83 -36.55
CA SER A 392 -22.90 -31.84 -36.37
C SER A 392 -23.35 -30.55 -35.66
N ASP A 393 -24.59 -30.10 -35.87
CA ASP A 393 -25.08 -28.80 -35.35
C ASP A 393 -25.19 -28.72 -33.80
N SER A 394 -25.15 -29.85 -33.08
CA SER A 394 -24.99 -29.86 -31.60
C SER A 394 -23.59 -29.43 -31.15
N ASP A 395 -22.61 -29.46 -32.06
CA ASP A 395 -21.21 -29.20 -31.74
C ASP A 395 -20.92 -27.70 -31.55
N ALA A 396 -21.77 -26.77 -32.02
CA ALA A 396 -21.48 -25.35 -31.93
C ALA A 396 -21.57 -24.79 -30.50
N GLU A 397 -22.56 -25.20 -29.71
CA GLU A 397 -22.69 -24.81 -28.30
C GLU A 397 -21.62 -25.49 -27.43
N ASP A 398 -21.32 -26.77 -27.71
CA ASP A 398 -20.29 -27.54 -27.03
C ASP A 398 -18.88 -27.01 -27.36
N MET A 399 -18.64 -26.57 -28.60
CA MET A 399 -17.40 -25.93 -29.02
C MET A 399 -17.24 -24.54 -28.38
N GLU A 400 -18.30 -23.73 -28.28
CA GLU A 400 -18.26 -22.44 -27.55
C GLU A 400 -17.99 -22.65 -26.05
N HIS A 401 -18.54 -23.70 -25.45
CA HIS A 401 -18.29 -24.06 -24.06
C HIS A 401 -16.82 -24.50 -23.85
N ALA A 402 -16.30 -25.35 -24.73
CA ALA A 402 -14.91 -25.77 -24.73
C ALA A 402 -13.94 -24.58 -24.91
N ASP A 403 -14.22 -23.65 -25.82
CA ASP A 403 -13.42 -22.44 -26.02
C ASP A 403 -13.39 -21.54 -24.78
N LYS A 404 -14.53 -21.40 -24.09
CA LYS A 404 -14.59 -20.66 -22.82
C LYS A 404 -13.82 -21.37 -21.70
N LEU A 405 -13.83 -22.69 -21.65
CA LEU A 405 -13.01 -23.47 -20.71
C LEU A 405 -11.51 -23.32 -21.00
N HIS A 406 -11.11 -23.37 -22.28
CA HIS A 406 -9.75 -23.03 -22.70
C HIS A 406 -9.35 -21.62 -22.28
N GLN A 407 -10.24 -20.64 -22.46
CA GLN A 407 -10.01 -19.27 -22.02
C GLN A 407 -9.87 -19.16 -20.50
N VAL A 408 -10.72 -19.83 -19.72
CA VAL A 408 -10.64 -19.86 -18.25
C VAL A 408 -9.31 -20.47 -17.80
N LYS A 409 -8.91 -21.60 -18.41
CA LYS A 409 -7.61 -22.23 -18.15
C LYS A 409 -6.48 -21.27 -18.47
N ALA A 410 -6.47 -20.66 -19.66
CA ALA A 410 -5.43 -19.73 -20.08
C ALA A 410 -5.31 -18.52 -19.12
N VAL A 411 -6.42 -17.93 -18.67
CA VAL A 411 -6.42 -16.83 -17.68
C VAL A 411 -5.89 -17.28 -16.32
N LEU A 412 -6.20 -18.49 -15.88
CA LEU A 412 -5.76 -19.00 -14.58
C LEU A 412 -4.29 -19.43 -14.61
N GLU A 413 -3.81 -19.98 -15.72
CA GLU A 413 -2.40 -20.36 -15.95
C GLU A 413 -1.51 -19.17 -16.28
N GLU A 414 -2.10 -18.07 -16.76
CA GLU A 414 -1.41 -16.83 -17.06
C GLU A 414 -0.51 -16.46 -15.87
N GLY A 415 0.79 -16.31 -16.13
CA GLY A 415 1.75 -15.90 -15.12
C GLY A 415 2.20 -16.91 -14.05
N GLY A 416 1.84 -18.19 -14.21
CA GLY A 416 2.50 -19.31 -13.54
C GLY A 416 2.16 -19.58 -12.08
N HIS A 417 1.87 -18.55 -11.29
CA HIS A 417 1.35 -18.70 -9.92
C HIS A 417 0.40 -17.57 -9.56
N PHE A 418 -0.48 -17.84 -8.60
CA PHE A 418 -1.43 -16.84 -8.11
C PHE A 418 -0.74 -15.93 -7.11
N SER A 419 -0.25 -14.79 -7.59
CA SER A 419 0.27 -13.72 -6.75
C SER A 419 -0.33 -12.39 -7.17
N GLY A 420 -0.90 -11.67 -6.20
CA GLY A 420 -1.48 -10.34 -6.41
C GLY A 420 -3.01 -10.27 -6.39
N ILE A 421 -3.51 -9.08 -6.71
CA ILE A 421 -4.84 -8.56 -6.32
C ILE A 421 -5.89 -8.74 -7.43
N TYR A 422 -5.49 -9.26 -8.60
CA TYR A 422 -6.15 -8.90 -9.86
C TYR A 422 -7.03 -9.98 -10.50
N ARG A 423 -7.00 -11.21 -9.98
CA ARG A 423 -7.89 -12.29 -10.44
C ARG A 423 -8.97 -12.54 -9.41
N LYS A 424 -10.22 -12.52 -9.88
CA LYS A 424 -11.38 -12.84 -9.06
C LYS A 424 -12.31 -13.72 -9.88
N ALA A 425 -12.57 -14.92 -9.37
CA ALA A 425 -13.65 -15.76 -9.86
C ALA A 425 -14.86 -15.65 -8.94
N GLN A 426 -16.04 -15.64 -9.52
CA GLN A 426 -17.30 -15.71 -8.79
C GLN A 426 -18.12 -16.85 -9.35
N LEU A 427 -18.60 -17.74 -8.49
CA LEU A 427 -19.56 -18.78 -8.84
C LEU A 427 -20.91 -18.38 -8.26
N LYS A 428 -21.90 -18.14 -9.12
CA LYS A 428 -23.25 -17.75 -8.73
C LYS A 428 -24.21 -18.89 -9.03
N PRO A 429 -24.90 -19.48 -8.04
CA PRO A 429 -25.86 -20.54 -8.32
C PRO A 429 -27.01 -20.01 -9.19
N LEU A 430 -27.40 -20.79 -10.18
CA LEU A 430 -28.53 -20.52 -11.08
C LEU A 430 -29.69 -21.49 -10.83
N LYS A 431 -29.40 -22.78 -10.60
CA LYS A 431 -30.41 -23.82 -10.33
C LYS A 431 -29.88 -24.84 -9.32
N TRP A 432 -30.80 -25.42 -8.56
CA TRP A 432 -30.55 -26.45 -7.54
C TRP A 432 -31.71 -27.44 -7.50
N VAL A 433 -31.40 -28.69 -7.13
CA VAL A 433 -32.37 -29.78 -6.98
C VAL A 433 -32.34 -30.30 -5.55
N LYS A 434 -33.47 -30.85 -5.09
CA LYS A 434 -33.56 -31.56 -3.82
C LYS A 434 -33.29 -33.05 -4.06
N ALA A 435 -32.37 -33.62 -3.30
CA ALA A 435 -32.03 -35.03 -3.33
C ALA A 435 -32.13 -35.62 -1.92
N SER A 436 -32.45 -36.91 -1.81
CA SER A 436 -32.45 -37.62 -0.53
C SER A 436 -31.03 -38.04 -0.18
N LYS A 437 -30.60 -37.81 1.06
CA LYS A 437 -29.26 -38.27 1.49
C LYS A 437 -29.17 -39.80 1.39
N PRO A 438 -28.03 -40.36 0.94
CA PRO A 438 -27.81 -41.81 0.85
C PRO A 438 -28.05 -42.57 2.18
N ASP A 439 -27.84 -41.87 3.29
CA ASP A 439 -27.82 -42.33 4.67
C ASP A 439 -29.15 -42.12 5.41
N GLY A 440 -30.24 -41.80 4.68
CA GLY A 440 -31.59 -41.69 5.24
C GLY A 440 -31.83 -40.44 6.12
N GLY A 441 -30.82 -39.58 6.28
CA GLY A 441 -30.83 -38.40 7.15
C GLY A 441 -31.43 -37.12 6.55
N GLY A 442 -32.54 -37.22 5.82
CA GLY A 442 -33.31 -36.08 5.28
C GLY A 442 -32.96 -35.62 3.85
N GLU A 443 -33.70 -34.62 3.37
CA GLU A 443 -33.46 -33.95 2.07
C GLU A 443 -32.21 -33.05 2.13
N PHE A 444 -31.38 -33.07 1.09
CA PHE A 444 -30.33 -32.07 0.87
C PHE A 444 -30.55 -31.37 -0.47
N GLU A 445 -30.26 -30.06 -0.53
CA GLU A 445 -30.23 -29.34 -1.80
C GLU A 445 -28.84 -29.51 -2.42
N HIS A 446 -28.78 -29.70 -3.75
CA HIS A 446 -27.54 -29.72 -4.51
C HIS A 446 -27.64 -28.77 -5.71
N PRO A 447 -26.67 -27.87 -5.94
CA PRO A 447 -26.66 -27.01 -7.11
C PRO A 447 -26.44 -27.85 -8.38
N VAL A 448 -27.19 -27.59 -9.44
CA VAL A 448 -27.03 -28.27 -10.74
C VAL A 448 -26.54 -27.34 -11.85
N GLU A 449 -26.64 -26.03 -11.62
CA GLU A 449 -26.22 -25.02 -12.59
C GLU A 449 -25.70 -23.79 -11.84
N ALA A 450 -24.54 -23.28 -12.24
CA ALA A 450 -23.97 -22.03 -11.74
C ALA A 450 -23.41 -21.17 -12.89
N LEU A 451 -23.37 -19.85 -12.68
CA LEU A 451 -22.68 -18.92 -13.56
C LEU A 451 -21.30 -18.63 -12.97
N MET A 452 -20.25 -19.08 -13.63
CA MET A 452 -18.89 -18.66 -13.36
C MET A 452 -18.60 -17.32 -14.04
N VAL A 453 -18.11 -16.36 -13.26
CA VAL A 453 -17.66 -15.05 -13.73
C VAL A 453 -16.20 -14.87 -13.33
N LEU A 454 -15.30 -15.02 -14.28
CA LEU A 454 -13.87 -14.79 -14.09
C LEU A 454 -13.51 -13.40 -14.61
N LYS A 455 -13.02 -12.53 -13.72
CA LYS A 455 -12.52 -11.19 -14.07
C LYS A 455 -11.00 -11.16 -14.00
N TYR A 456 -10.38 -10.61 -15.03
CA TYR A 456 -8.92 -10.50 -15.18
C TYR A 456 -8.54 -9.21 -15.91
N GLY A 457 -7.24 -8.91 -15.98
CA GLY A 457 -6.74 -7.63 -16.48
C GLY A 457 -7.07 -6.46 -15.54
N GLY A 458 -7.01 -5.24 -16.05
CA GLY A 458 -7.17 -4.03 -15.22
C GLY A 458 -5.98 -3.79 -14.29
N VAL A 459 -4.81 -4.35 -14.61
CA VAL A 459 -3.59 -4.28 -13.81
C VAL A 459 -2.82 -3.03 -14.18
N LEU A 460 -2.30 -2.30 -13.19
CA LEU A 460 -1.45 -1.13 -13.44
C LEU A 460 -0.20 -1.55 -14.23
N THR A 461 0.04 -0.93 -15.39
CA THR A 461 1.20 -1.28 -16.22
C THR A 461 2.48 -0.66 -15.67
N HIS A 462 3.63 -1.08 -16.19
CA HIS A 462 4.91 -0.43 -15.93
C HIS A 462 4.89 1.06 -16.32
N ALA A 463 4.25 1.40 -17.45
CA ALA A 463 4.04 2.78 -17.88
C ALA A 463 3.13 3.55 -16.89
N GLY A 464 2.04 2.94 -16.42
CA GLY A 464 1.14 3.55 -15.44
C GLY A 464 1.82 3.85 -14.10
N ARG A 465 2.72 2.97 -13.65
CA ARG A 465 3.58 3.22 -12.48
C ARG A 465 4.49 4.42 -12.71
N LYS A 466 5.18 4.48 -13.84
CA LYS A 466 6.09 5.58 -14.20
C LYS A 466 5.34 6.90 -14.27
N GLN A 467 4.16 6.93 -14.92
CA GLN A 467 3.29 8.11 -14.99
C GLN A 467 2.91 8.63 -13.60
N ALA A 468 2.48 7.74 -12.71
CA ALA A 468 2.10 8.12 -11.35
C ALA A 468 3.31 8.65 -10.55
N GLU A 469 4.48 8.02 -10.66
CA GLU A 469 5.71 8.47 -10.01
C GLU A 469 6.19 9.83 -10.55
N GLU A 470 6.17 10.03 -11.86
CA GLU A 470 6.51 11.31 -12.49
C GLU A 470 5.55 12.42 -12.07
N LEU A 471 4.24 12.12 -12.00
CA LEU A 471 3.25 13.07 -11.50
C LEU A 471 3.50 13.44 -10.04
N GLY A 472 3.89 12.48 -9.19
CA GLY A 472 4.28 12.73 -7.80
C GLY A 472 5.48 13.66 -7.70
N ARG A 473 6.52 13.40 -8.51
CA ARG A 473 7.72 14.24 -8.59
C ARG A 473 7.40 15.65 -9.07
N TYR A 474 6.54 15.77 -10.08
CA TYR A 474 6.06 17.06 -10.55
C TYR A 474 5.30 17.81 -9.44
N PHE A 475 4.39 17.13 -8.74
CA PHE A 475 3.60 17.73 -7.66
C PHE A 475 4.49 18.25 -6.53
N ARG A 476 5.49 17.47 -6.12
CA ARG A 476 6.51 17.86 -5.12
C ARG A 476 7.21 19.16 -5.50
N ASN A 477 7.64 19.27 -6.76
CA ASN A 477 8.49 20.36 -7.21
C ASN A 477 7.71 21.64 -7.54
N ASN A 478 6.40 21.56 -7.81
CA ASN A 478 5.62 22.69 -8.33
C ASN A 478 4.53 23.21 -7.38
N MET A 479 3.99 22.40 -6.47
CA MET A 479 2.82 22.81 -5.66
C MET A 479 3.17 23.72 -4.49
N TYR A 480 4.38 23.60 -3.92
CA TYR A 480 4.86 24.44 -2.82
C TYR A 480 6.21 25.07 -3.20
N PRO A 481 6.22 26.12 -4.03
CA PRO A 481 7.44 26.85 -4.35
C PRO A 481 7.96 27.56 -3.09
N GLY A 482 9.06 27.06 -2.52
CA GLY A 482 9.76 27.64 -1.40
C GLY A 482 11.20 27.15 -1.37
N GLU A 483 12.09 27.83 -0.65
CA GLU A 483 13.50 27.47 -0.58
C GLU A 483 13.71 26.05 0.02
N GLY A 484 14.49 25.21 -0.67
CA GLY A 484 14.89 23.88 -0.20
C GLY A 484 13.98 22.72 -0.65
N THR A 485 13.80 21.70 0.22
CA THR A 485 13.10 20.45 -0.11
C THR A 485 11.55 20.55 -0.11
N GLY A 486 11.00 21.77 0.01
CA GLY A 486 9.57 22.06 -0.12
C GLY A 486 8.68 21.15 0.72
N LEU A 487 7.82 20.39 0.04
CA LEU A 487 6.85 19.46 0.62
C LEU A 487 7.48 18.33 1.46
N LEU A 488 8.68 17.86 1.11
CA LEU A 488 9.36 16.78 1.84
C LEU A 488 9.60 17.15 3.30
N ARG A 489 10.07 18.39 3.53
CA ARG A 489 10.32 18.91 4.87
C ARG A 489 9.02 18.98 5.68
N LEU A 490 7.93 19.41 5.06
CA LEU A 490 6.64 19.53 5.74
C LEU A 490 6.09 18.17 6.16
N HIS A 491 6.21 17.18 5.28
CA HIS A 491 5.86 15.80 5.57
C HIS A 491 6.71 15.24 6.73
N SER A 492 8.04 15.33 6.63
CA SER A 492 8.92 14.72 7.64
C SER A 492 8.91 15.42 9.00
N THR A 493 8.47 16.67 9.08
CA THR A 493 8.29 17.40 10.35
C THR A 493 6.90 17.18 10.96
N TYR A 494 6.00 16.45 10.28
CA TYR A 494 4.55 16.43 10.59
C TYR A 494 3.94 17.83 10.76
N ARG A 495 4.52 18.85 10.11
CA ARG A 495 3.95 20.20 10.13
C ARG A 495 2.69 20.31 9.29
N HIS A 496 2.54 19.41 8.32
CA HIS A 496 1.34 19.24 7.53
C HIS A 496 0.94 17.78 7.57
N ASP A 497 -0.35 17.56 7.74
CA ASP A 497 -0.95 16.24 7.74
C ASP A 497 -1.12 15.78 6.28
N LEU A 498 -0.13 15.04 5.76
CA LEU A 498 -0.25 14.41 4.44
C LEU A 498 -0.97 13.08 4.61
N LYS A 499 -2.18 13.00 4.03
CA LYS A 499 -2.93 11.76 3.96
C LYS A 499 -3.18 11.39 2.51
N ILE A 500 -2.87 10.14 2.17
CA ILE A 500 -3.13 9.58 0.84
C ILE A 500 -4.19 8.51 0.99
N TYR A 501 -5.31 8.71 0.32
CA TYR A 501 -6.45 7.80 0.32
C TYR A 501 -6.58 7.11 -1.03
N SER A 502 -7.05 5.87 -1.02
CA SER A 502 -7.36 5.11 -2.23
C SER A 502 -8.57 4.23 -2.02
N SER A 503 -9.31 3.97 -3.11
CA SER A 503 -10.35 2.95 -3.12
C SER A 503 -9.76 1.54 -2.98
N ASP A 504 -10.64 0.55 -2.80
CA ASP A 504 -10.24 -0.86 -2.66
C ASP A 504 -9.69 -1.49 -3.96
N GLU A 505 -9.66 -0.73 -5.06
CA GLU A 505 -9.18 -1.21 -6.35
C GLU A 505 -7.63 -1.26 -6.41
N GLY A 506 -7.08 -2.46 -6.66
CA GLY A 506 -5.62 -2.68 -6.69
C GLY A 506 -4.84 -1.71 -7.58
N ARG A 507 -5.34 -1.37 -8.79
CA ARG A 507 -4.67 -0.42 -9.69
C ARG A 507 -4.61 1.01 -9.14
N VAL A 508 -5.62 1.42 -8.38
CA VAL A 508 -5.72 2.75 -7.77
C VAL A 508 -4.74 2.81 -6.59
N GLN A 509 -4.75 1.78 -5.74
CA GLN A 509 -3.78 1.60 -4.66
C GLN A 509 -2.33 1.67 -5.15
N MET A 510 -1.98 0.87 -6.16
CA MET A 510 -0.63 0.87 -6.71
C MET A 510 -0.25 2.22 -7.35
N SER A 511 -1.21 2.91 -7.98
CA SER A 511 -0.97 4.25 -8.52
C SER A 511 -0.72 5.25 -7.40
N ALA A 512 -1.51 5.20 -6.32
CA ALA A 512 -1.32 6.06 -5.15
C ALA A 512 0.04 5.82 -4.50
N ALA A 513 0.48 4.56 -4.38
CA ALA A 513 1.81 4.23 -3.87
C ALA A 513 2.93 4.74 -4.80
N ALA A 514 2.79 4.58 -6.12
CA ALA A 514 3.76 5.11 -7.08
C ALA A 514 3.81 6.64 -7.07
N PHE A 515 2.66 7.30 -6.95
CA PHE A 515 2.57 8.74 -6.76
C PHE A 515 3.26 9.18 -5.46
N ALA A 516 2.98 8.52 -4.34
CA ALA A 516 3.63 8.77 -3.05
C ALA A 516 5.15 8.61 -3.15
N LYS A 517 5.61 7.59 -3.88
CA LYS A 517 7.03 7.37 -4.16
C LYS A 517 7.68 8.57 -4.83
N GLY A 518 7.09 9.08 -5.91
CA GLY A 518 7.60 10.27 -6.60
C GLY A 518 7.48 11.55 -5.76
N LEU A 519 6.36 11.70 -5.06
CA LEU A 519 6.05 12.84 -4.20
C LEU A 519 7.05 12.97 -3.03
N LEU A 520 7.45 11.83 -2.46
CA LEU A 520 8.29 11.76 -1.27
C LEU A 520 9.74 11.34 -1.55
N ASP A 521 10.14 11.25 -2.83
CA ASP A 521 11.49 10.85 -3.26
C ASP A 521 11.94 9.51 -2.67
N LEU A 522 11.04 8.52 -2.68
CA LEU A 522 11.27 7.23 -2.08
C LEU A 522 11.90 6.26 -3.09
N GLU A 523 12.73 5.35 -2.60
CA GLU A 523 13.31 4.26 -3.39
C GLU A 523 12.56 2.93 -3.16
N GLY A 524 13.00 1.87 -3.86
CA GLY A 524 12.49 0.53 -3.63
C GLY A 524 11.13 0.20 -4.27
N GLN A 525 10.56 -0.92 -3.83
CA GLN A 525 9.31 -1.48 -4.36
C GLN A 525 8.07 -0.80 -3.75
N LEU A 526 6.94 -0.88 -4.46
CA LEU A 526 5.71 -0.18 -4.08
C LEU A 526 4.98 -0.81 -2.88
N THR A 527 5.20 -2.09 -2.57
CA THR A 527 4.45 -2.79 -1.51
C THR A 527 4.65 -2.16 -0.12
N PRO A 528 5.89 -1.92 0.36
CA PRO A 528 6.10 -1.20 1.62
C PRO A 528 5.51 0.21 1.63
N ILE A 529 5.62 0.93 0.51
CA ILE A 529 5.11 2.31 0.35
C ILE A 529 3.58 2.31 0.44
N LEU A 530 2.93 1.40 -0.29
CA LEU A 530 1.48 1.22 -0.29
C LEU A 530 0.96 1.00 1.14
N VAL A 531 1.57 0.08 1.86
CA VAL A 531 1.12 -0.29 3.21
C VAL A 531 1.41 0.78 4.25
N SER A 532 2.50 1.53 4.09
CA SER A 532 2.93 2.52 5.08
C SER A 532 2.30 3.90 4.89
N LEU A 533 1.94 4.27 3.65
CA LEU A 533 1.58 5.64 3.28
C LEU A 533 0.18 5.80 2.67
N VAL A 534 -0.45 4.71 2.22
CA VAL A 534 -1.75 4.78 1.55
C VAL A 534 -2.83 4.14 2.41
N SER A 535 -3.80 4.95 2.82
CA SER A 535 -4.98 4.48 3.53
C SER A 535 -6.04 3.99 2.55
N LYS A 536 -6.58 2.80 2.80
CA LYS A 536 -7.66 2.22 1.99
C LYS A 536 -9.00 2.63 2.59
N GLU A 537 -9.84 3.30 1.81
CA GLU A 537 -11.21 3.64 2.19
C GLU A 537 -12.19 3.02 1.21
N SER A 538 -12.84 1.93 1.61
CA SER A 538 -13.82 1.23 0.78
C SER A 538 -15.01 2.12 0.43
N SER A 539 -15.37 3.05 1.31
CA SER A 539 -16.46 4.03 1.11
C SER A 539 -16.19 5.04 0.01
N MET A 540 -14.96 5.17 -0.47
CA MET A 540 -14.59 6.08 -1.53
C MET A 540 -15.19 5.59 -2.86
N LEU A 541 -16.28 6.24 -3.31
CA LEU A 541 -17.08 5.93 -4.52
C LEU A 541 -18.18 4.86 -4.35
N ASP A 542 -18.63 4.57 -3.12
CA ASP A 542 -19.66 3.55 -2.85
C ASP A 542 -21.07 3.90 -3.38
N GLY A 543 -21.36 5.18 -3.68
CA GLY A 543 -22.66 5.62 -4.17
C GLY A 543 -22.93 5.33 -5.66
N LEU A 544 -22.08 4.50 -6.29
CA LEU A 544 -22.22 4.16 -7.71
C LEU A 544 -23.51 3.37 -8.00
N GLU A 545 -23.99 2.58 -7.04
CA GLU A 545 -25.29 1.90 -7.06
C GLU A 545 -26.46 2.91 -7.15
N ASP A 546 -26.42 3.96 -6.33
CA ASP A 546 -27.48 4.96 -6.20
C ASP A 546 -27.58 5.90 -7.41
N ALA A 547 -26.50 6.03 -8.17
CA ALA A 547 -26.42 6.84 -9.37
C ALA A 547 -26.77 6.08 -10.67
N ARG A 548 -26.91 4.74 -10.60
CA ARG A 548 -27.17 3.91 -11.80
C ARG A 548 -28.42 4.29 -12.60
N PRO A 549 -29.56 4.64 -11.97
CA PRO A 549 -30.74 5.05 -12.73
C PRO A 549 -30.48 6.30 -13.58
N GLU A 550 -29.87 7.34 -13.01
CA GLU A 550 -29.52 8.56 -13.74
C GLU A 550 -28.47 8.31 -14.84
N MET A 551 -27.48 7.47 -14.58
CA MET A 551 -26.49 7.09 -15.59
C MET A 551 -27.12 6.34 -16.78
N LYS A 552 -28.08 5.45 -16.52
CA LYS A 552 -28.82 4.74 -17.59
C LYS A 552 -29.58 5.72 -18.49
N VAL A 553 -30.22 6.73 -17.91
CA VAL A 553 -30.92 7.77 -18.67
C VAL A 553 -29.94 8.57 -19.53
N ALA A 554 -28.79 8.97 -18.96
CA ALA A 554 -27.74 9.66 -19.70
C ALA A 554 -27.21 8.84 -20.88
N LYS A 555 -26.89 7.56 -20.65
CA LYS A 555 -26.39 6.63 -21.69
C LYS A 555 -27.43 6.36 -22.79
N ALA A 556 -28.71 6.22 -22.45
CA ALA A 556 -29.77 6.03 -23.43
C ALA A 556 -29.89 7.26 -24.34
N ARG A 557 -29.94 8.47 -23.74
CA ARG A 557 -30.02 9.71 -24.51
C ARG A 557 -28.76 9.97 -25.35
N LEU A 558 -27.59 9.58 -24.85
CA LEU A 558 -26.33 9.64 -25.58
C LEU A 558 -26.34 8.71 -26.80
N HIS A 559 -26.89 7.49 -26.66
CA HIS A 559 -27.09 6.56 -27.77
C HIS A 559 -27.99 7.17 -28.85
N ASP A 560 -29.11 7.77 -28.45
CA ASP A 560 -30.02 8.43 -29.40
C ASP A 560 -29.33 9.57 -30.16
N ILE A 561 -28.49 10.38 -29.50
CA ILE A 561 -27.72 11.47 -30.13
C ILE A 561 -26.72 10.95 -31.17
N ILE A 562 -26.07 9.81 -30.91
CA ILE A 562 -25.06 9.25 -31.82
C ILE A 562 -25.72 8.62 -33.06
N ILE A 563 -26.86 7.94 -32.89
CA ILE A 563 -27.55 7.22 -33.97
C ILE A 563 -28.43 8.13 -34.82
N SER A 564 -29.06 9.14 -34.21
CA SER A 564 -29.91 10.09 -34.93
C SER A 564 -29.04 11.06 -35.71
N GLU A 565 -28.81 10.82 -37.01
CA GLU A 565 -27.97 11.64 -37.91
C GLU A 565 -28.28 13.15 -37.86
N GLY A 566 -27.79 13.92 -36.89
CA GLY A 566 -27.83 15.40 -36.85
C GLY A 566 -29.20 16.07 -37.05
N LYS A 567 -30.28 15.31 -37.23
CA LYS A 567 -31.62 15.80 -37.53
C LYS A 567 -32.35 15.89 -36.21
N SER A 568 -32.32 17.09 -35.65
CA SER A 568 -33.08 17.53 -34.49
C SER A 568 -32.44 17.36 -33.10
N VAL A 569 -31.14 17.65 -32.96
CA VAL A 569 -30.75 18.46 -31.79
C VAL A 569 -30.77 19.89 -32.27
N ILE A 570 -31.85 20.59 -31.95
CA ILE A 570 -31.93 22.04 -32.05
C ILE A 570 -30.68 22.56 -31.31
N ARG A 571 -29.65 22.97 -32.05
CA ARG A 571 -28.70 23.97 -31.58
C ARG A 571 -29.55 25.22 -31.39
N ASN A 572 -30.28 25.29 -30.28
CA ASN A 572 -30.97 26.52 -29.91
C ASN A 572 -29.84 27.52 -29.78
N GLY A 573 -29.80 28.44 -30.74
CA GLY A 573 -28.85 29.54 -30.75
C GLY A 573 -28.88 30.21 -29.38
N ASN A 574 -27.69 30.59 -28.92
CA ASN A 574 -27.43 31.32 -27.67
C ASN A 574 -27.53 30.53 -26.36
N SER A 575 -26.70 29.49 -26.18
CA SER A 575 -26.09 29.27 -24.85
C SER A 575 -24.59 29.57 -24.93
N GLY A 576 -24.13 30.55 -24.16
CA GLY A 576 -22.77 31.11 -24.24
C GLY A 576 -21.64 30.18 -23.76
N SER A 577 -21.82 28.86 -23.77
CA SER A 577 -20.86 27.91 -23.20
C SER A 577 -20.98 26.51 -23.82
N PRO A 578 -20.00 26.07 -24.65
CA PRO A 578 -20.02 24.78 -25.34
C PRO A 578 -20.20 23.54 -24.46
N TRP A 579 -19.85 23.61 -23.16
CA TRP A 579 -19.97 22.51 -22.19
C TRP A 579 -21.38 22.33 -21.60
N MET A 580 -22.33 23.20 -21.94
CA MET A 580 -23.71 23.14 -21.45
C MET A 580 -24.66 22.37 -22.38
N VAL A 581 -24.18 21.95 -23.55
CA VAL A 581 -24.98 21.26 -24.57
C VAL A 581 -24.92 19.75 -24.36
N ASP A 582 -26.07 19.08 -24.51
CA ASP A 582 -26.15 17.63 -24.46
C ASP A 582 -25.26 17.00 -25.53
N GLY A 583 -24.39 16.06 -25.13
CA GLY A 583 -23.47 15.37 -26.05
C GLY A 583 -22.24 16.20 -26.44
N ALA A 584 -21.89 17.23 -25.67
CA ALA A 584 -20.67 18.01 -25.89
C ALA A 584 -19.43 17.11 -26.06
N GLY A 585 -18.63 17.37 -27.10
CA GLY A 585 -17.44 16.58 -27.46
C GLY A 585 -17.69 15.49 -28.51
N LEU A 586 -18.95 15.16 -28.84
CA LEU A 586 -19.23 14.23 -29.94
C LEU A 586 -18.98 14.87 -31.32
N PRO A 587 -18.38 14.13 -32.27
CA PRO A 587 -18.18 14.62 -33.63
C PRO A 587 -19.52 14.67 -34.39
N ALA A 588 -19.66 15.65 -35.30
CA ALA A 588 -20.90 15.83 -36.07
C ALA A 588 -21.23 14.63 -36.98
N ASN A 589 -20.23 13.85 -37.36
CA ASN A 589 -20.34 12.64 -38.18
C ASN A 589 -20.28 11.35 -37.34
N ALA A 590 -20.66 11.38 -36.06
CA ALA A 590 -20.56 10.23 -35.16
C ALA A 590 -21.24 8.96 -35.70
N SER A 591 -22.42 9.07 -36.30
CA SER A 591 -23.13 7.94 -36.93
C SER A 591 -22.34 7.31 -38.08
N GLN A 592 -21.64 8.12 -38.87
CA GLN A 592 -20.83 7.67 -40.02
C GLN A 592 -19.51 7.02 -39.58
N LEU A 593 -19.03 7.32 -38.37
CA LEU A 593 -17.83 6.71 -37.80
C LEU A 593 -18.10 5.30 -37.24
N LEU A 594 -19.36 4.96 -36.90
CA LEU A 594 -19.69 3.64 -36.34
C LEU A 594 -19.44 2.47 -37.31
N PRO A 595 -19.84 2.52 -38.60
CA PRO A 595 -19.50 1.47 -39.55
C PRO A 595 -17.98 1.29 -39.72
N LEU A 596 -17.24 2.40 -39.77
CA LEU A 596 -15.77 2.38 -39.88
C LEU A 596 -15.14 1.76 -38.64
N LEU A 597 -15.64 2.08 -37.44
CA LEU A 597 -15.22 1.48 -36.18
C LEU A 597 -15.41 -0.05 -36.21
N VAL A 598 -16.57 -0.54 -36.68
CA VAL A 598 -16.85 -1.98 -36.81
C VAL A 598 -15.90 -2.63 -37.81
N GLN A 599 -15.74 -2.05 -38.99
CA GLN A 599 -14.88 -2.58 -40.05
C GLN A 599 -13.42 -2.73 -39.57
N LEU A 600 -12.89 -1.68 -38.96
CA LEU A 600 -11.53 -1.69 -38.44
C LEU A 600 -11.38 -2.67 -37.25
N THR A 601 -12.37 -2.76 -36.36
CA THR A 601 -12.37 -3.73 -35.25
C THR A 601 -12.35 -5.18 -35.78
N LYS A 602 -13.12 -5.48 -36.84
CA LYS A 602 -13.08 -6.77 -37.54
C LYS A 602 -11.70 -7.04 -38.15
N LYS A 603 -11.11 -6.05 -38.83
CA LYS A 603 -9.76 -6.17 -39.42
C LYS A 603 -8.71 -6.52 -38.38
N ILE A 604 -8.74 -5.90 -37.20
CA ILE A 604 -7.82 -6.22 -36.10
C ILE A 604 -8.09 -7.63 -35.57
N THR A 605 -9.36 -7.98 -35.34
CA THR A 605 -9.73 -9.30 -34.83
C THR A 605 -9.25 -10.44 -35.72
N SER A 606 -9.38 -10.31 -37.05
CA SER A 606 -8.89 -11.31 -38.01
C SER A 606 -7.37 -11.47 -37.98
N GLN A 607 -6.61 -10.37 -37.84
CA GLN A 607 -5.14 -10.44 -37.72
C GLN A 607 -4.71 -11.15 -36.43
N VAL A 608 -5.33 -10.81 -35.30
CA VAL A 608 -4.99 -11.44 -34.01
C VAL A 608 -5.40 -12.92 -33.99
N LYS A 609 -6.49 -13.29 -34.68
CA LYS A 609 -6.88 -14.70 -34.87
C LYS A 609 -5.76 -15.52 -35.54
N LEU A 610 -5.21 -15.01 -36.64
CA LEU A 610 -4.09 -15.66 -37.33
C LEU A 610 -2.85 -15.80 -36.44
N LEU A 611 -2.57 -14.79 -35.61
CA LEU A 611 -1.45 -14.87 -34.65
C LEU A 611 -1.67 -15.95 -33.58
N ALA A 612 -2.91 -16.12 -33.09
CA ALA A 612 -3.26 -17.17 -32.14
C ALA A 612 -3.14 -18.57 -32.75
N GLU A 613 -3.66 -18.78 -33.95
CA GLU A 613 -3.57 -20.06 -34.66
C GLU A 613 -2.10 -20.47 -34.92
N ASN A 614 -1.26 -19.51 -35.34
CA ASN A 614 0.18 -19.73 -35.56
C ASN A 614 0.96 -20.05 -34.26
N GLU A 615 0.53 -19.51 -33.11
CA GLU A 615 1.14 -19.81 -31.81
C GLU A 615 0.85 -21.26 -31.41
N ASP A 616 -0.40 -21.70 -31.55
CA ASP A 616 -0.81 -23.08 -31.27
C ASP A 616 -0.08 -24.10 -32.16
N GLU A 617 0.11 -23.81 -33.46
CA GLU A 617 0.88 -24.67 -34.37
C GLU A 617 2.36 -24.78 -33.98
N LYS A 618 2.98 -23.67 -33.55
CA LYS A 618 4.38 -23.66 -33.07
C LYS A 618 4.55 -24.39 -31.74
N LEU A 619 3.58 -24.29 -30.84
CA LEU A 619 3.56 -25.04 -29.57
C LEU A 619 3.34 -26.55 -29.80
N ALA A 620 2.54 -26.93 -30.79
CA ALA A 620 2.35 -28.33 -31.18
C ALA A 620 3.62 -28.95 -31.79
N THR A 621 4.48 -28.15 -32.42
CA THR A 621 5.70 -28.61 -33.11
C THR A 621 7.00 -28.43 -32.30
N SER A 622 7.07 -27.48 -31.36
CA SER A 622 8.25 -27.23 -30.53
C SER A 622 8.24 -28.04 -29.22
N LYS A 623 9.17 -28.98 -29.06
CA LYS A 623 9.38 -29.74 -27.81
C LYS A 623 10.27 -29.03 -26.77
N TYR A 624 10.82 -27.83 -27.04
CA TYR A 624 11.98 -27.33 -26.27
C TYR A 624 12.08 -25.83 -25.95
N THR A 625 11.02 -25.03 -26.08
CA THR A 625 11.06 -23.62 -25.62
C THR A 625 10.00 -23.33 -24.57
N VAL A 626 10.27 -23.73 -23.32
CA VAL A 626 9.51 -23.27 -22.16
C VAL A 626 10.09 -21.90 -21.76
N LEU A 627 9.47 -20.82 -22.25
CA LEU A 627 9.70 -19.50 -21.65
C LEU A 627 9.29 -19.56 -20.17
N PRO A 628 10.10 -19.02 -19.24
CA PRO A 628 9.76 -19.05 -17.83
C PRO A 628 8.41 -18.33 -17.57
N PRO A 629 7.58 -18.81 -16.63
CA PRO A 629 6.27 -18.23 -16.37
C PRO A 629 6.34 -16.74 -15.98
N TYR A 630 5.43 -15.92 -16.51
CA TYR A 630 5.38 -14.47 -16.26
C TYR A 630 4.81 -14.15 -14.88
N ASP A 631 5.66 -14.05 -13.87
CA ASP A 631 5.20 -13.76 -12.52
C ASP A 631 4.74 -12.29 -12.37
N GLN A 632 3.42 -12.07 -12.24
CA GLN A 632 2.83 -10.74 -12.06
C GLN A 632 3.26 -10.06 -10.76
N ALA A 633 3.57 -10.80 -9.69
CA ALA A 633 4.14 -10.20 -8.48
C ALA A 633 5.62 -9.83 -8.65
N LYS A 634 6.42 -10.60 -9.39
CA LYS A 634 7.77 -10.17 -9.81
C LYS A 634 7.71 -8.98 -10.76
N ALA A 635 6.67 -8.88 -11.59
CA ALA A 635 6.41 -7.71 -12.44
C ALA A 635 6.14 -6.43 -11.63
N LEU A 636 5.70 -6.53 -10.38
CA LEU A 636 5.51 -5.37 -9.48
C LEU A 636 6.84 -4.69 -9.12
N GLY A 637 7.98 -5.38 -9.23
CA GLY A 637 9.31 -4.88 -8.86
C GLY A 637 10.29 -4.62 -10.00
N LYS A 638 10.00 -5.03 -11.25
CA LYS A 638 10.92 -4.90 -12.40
C LYS A 638 10.34 -4.00 -13.51
N THR A 639 11.14 -3.06 -13.99
CA THR A 639 10.78 -2.13 -15.07
C THR A 639 10.90 -2.74 -16.46
N THR A 640 11.61 -3.86 -16.60
CA THR A 640 11.98 -4.48 -17.89
C THR A 640 11.34 -5.85 -18.14
N ILE A 641 10.34 -6.24 -17.34
CA ILE A 641 9.85 -7.63 -17.38
C ILE A 641 9.17 -8.02 -18.70
N ASP A 642 8.58 -7.06 -19.41
CA ASP A 642 7.98 -7.28 -20.72
C ASP A 642 9.00 -7.23 -21.87
N ALA A 643 10.23 -6.75 -21.64
CA ALA A 643 11.24 -6.60 -22.70
C ALA A 643 11.59 -7.92 -23.38
N ALA A 644 11.73 -9.00 -22.60
CA ALA A 644 12.00 -10.34 -23.14
C ALA A 644 10.81 -10.88 -23.95
N ARG A 645 9.58 -10.56 -23.56
CA ARG A 645 8.36 -10.97 -24.28
C ARG A 645 8.21 -10.21 -25.59
N ILE A 646 8.42 -8.90 -25.56
CA ILE A 646 8.39 -8.03 -26.74
C ILE A 646 9.46 -8.49 -27.74
N ALA A 647 10.68 -8.79 -27.26
CA ALA A 647 11.75 -9.35 -28.09
C ALA A 647 11.40 -10.73 -28.68
N ALA A 648 10.60 -11.54 -27.97
CA ALA A 648 10.08 -12.82 -28.45
C ALA A 648 8.84 -12.68 -29.35
N GLY A 649 8.38 -11.45 -29.65
CA GLY A 649 7.20 -11.21 -30.48
C GLY A 649 5.86 -11.51 -29.79
N LEU A 650 5.83 -11.65 -28.46
CA LEU A 650 4.63 -11.96 -27.69
C LEU A 650 3.93 -10.69 -27.18
N PRO A 651 2.61 -10.74 -26.89
CA PRO A 651 1.91 -9.60 -26.30
C PRO A 651 2.41 -9.26 -24.88
N CYS A 652 2.35 -7.98 -24.55
CA CYS A 652 2.76 -7.37 -23.28
C CYS A 652 1.74 -7.61 -22.16
N GLY A 653 2.19 -7.62 -20.90
CA GLY A 653 1.31 -7.67 -19.73
C GLY A 653 0.68 -9.04 -19.49
N SER A 654 1.48 -10.10 -19.67
CA SER A 654 1.12 -11.53 -19.60
C SER A 654 0.07 -12.07 -20.55
N GLU A 655 -0.61 -11.23 -21.34
CA GLU A 655 -1.61 -11.65 -22.32
C GLU A 655 -0.95 -12.55 -23.39
N GLY A 656 -1.55 -13.71 -23.68
CA GLY A 656 -1.20 -14.57 -24.83
C GLY A 656 -2.07 -14.25 -26.05
N PHE A 657 -1.72 -14.73 -27.25
CA PHE A 657 -2.50 -14.40 -28.45
C PHE A 657 -3.93 -14.93 -28.38
N LEU A 658 -4.16 -16.09 -27.75
CA LEU A 658 -5.52 -16.60 -27.48
C LEU A 658 -6.38 -15.60 -26.69
N LEU A 659 -5.83 -15.01 -25.62
CA LEU A 659 -6.55 -14.06 -24.78
C LEU A 659 -6.75 -12.72 -25.50
N MET A 660 -5.75 -12.28 -26.27
CA MET A 660 -5.83 -11.08 -27.10
C MET A 660 -6.91 -11.23 -28.17
N HIS A 661 -6.98 -12.39 -28.84
CA HIS A 661 -8.03 -12.71 -29.81
C HIS A 661 -9.40 -12.73 -29.14
N ALA A 662 -9.54 -13.41 -28.00
CA ALA A 662 -10.82 -13.46 -27.28
C ALA A 662 -11.30 -12.06 -26.83
N ARG A 663 -10.37 -11.16 -26.46
CA ARG A 663 -10.66 -9.76 -26.16
C ARG A 663 -11.20 -9.02 -27.39
N TRP A 664 -10.48 -9.04 -28.50
CA TRP A 664 -10.89 -8.36 -29.74
C TRP A 664 -12.18 -8.93 -30.32
N LYS A 665 -12.34 -10.27 -30.32
CA LYS A 665 -13.54 -10.94 -30.81
C LYS A 665 -14.78 -10.59 -30.01
N LYS A 666 -14.63 -10.45 -28.70
CA LYS A 666 -15.72 -9.99 -27.84
C LYS A 666 -16.10 -8.54 -28.16
N LEU A 667 -15.13 -7.63 -28.34
CA LEU A 667 -15.42 -6.25 -28.72
C LEU A 667 -16.11 -6.17 -30.08
N GLU A 668 -15.64 -6.94 -31.06
CA GLU A 668 -16.27 -7.07 -32.38
C GLU A 668 -17.75 -7.48 -32.26
N ARG A 669 -18.03 -8.55 -31.50
CA ARG A 669 -19.38 -9.10 -31.31
C ARG A 669 -20.28 -8.16 -30.52
N ASP A 670 -19.77 -7.57 -29.45
CA ASP A 670 -20.56 -6.75 -28.52
C ASP A 670 -20.83 -5.36 -29.12
N LEU A 671 -19.96 -4.83 -29.97
CA LEU A 671 -20.12 -3.52 -30.61
C LEU A 671 -21.29 -3.47 -31.60
N TYR A 672 -21.47 -4.50 -32.42
CA TYR A 672 -22.46 -4.50 -33.50
C TYR A 672 -23.20 -5.83 -33.62
N ASN A 673 -24.51 -5.77 -33.46
CA ASN A 673 -25.39 -6.92 -33.64
C ASN A 673 -25.87 -6.99 -35.08
N GLU A 674 -25.24 -7.86 -35.88
CA GLU A 674 -25.57 -8.04 -37.30
C GLU A 674 -27.03 -8.48 -37.53
N ARG A 675 -27.58 -9.32 -36.65
CA ARG A 675 -28.96 -9.83 -36.77
C ARG A 675 -30.01 -8.74 -36.55
N LYS A 676 -29.68 -7.71 -35.77
CA LYS A 676 -30.59 -6.62 -35.38
C LYS A 676 -30.22 -5.27 -36.00
N ASP A 677 -29.15 -5.23 -36.80
CA ASP A 677 -28.55 -4.00 -37.34
C ASP A 677 -28.45 -2.89 -36.29
N ARG A 678 -27.84 -3.22 -35.14
CA ARG A 678 -27.81 -2.33 -33.97
C ARG A 678 -26.42 -2.21 -33.38
N TYR A 679 -25.98 -0.96 -33.19
CA TYR A 679 -24.74 -0.62 -32.49
C TYR A 679 -24.96 -0.49 -30.98
N ASP A 680 -24.02 -1.04 -30.20
CA ASP A 680 -23.88 -0.78 -28.77
C ASP A 680 -22.75 0.23 -28.53
N VAL A 681 -23.10 1.51 -28.48
CA VAL A 681 -22.15 2.61 -28.24
C VAL A 681 -21.47 2.53 -26.87
N THR A 682 -21.98 1.71 -25.94
CA THR A 682 -21.34 1.52 -24.63
C THR A 682 -20.03 0.75 -24.71
N GLN A 683 -19.74 0.11 -25.85
CA GLN A 683 -18.45 -0.57 -26.10
C GLN A 683 -17.35 0.37 -26.62
N ILE A 684 -17.68 1.61 -27.02
CA ILE A 684 -16.71 2.57 -27.56
C ILE A 684 -15.55 2.84 -26.57
N PRO A 685 -15.80 3.08 -25.26
CA PRO A 685 -14.70 3.24 -24.30
C PRO A 685 -13.80 2.02 -24.19
N ASP A 686 -14.37 0.80 -24.22
CA ASP A 686 -13.60 -0.45 -24.12
C ASP A 686 -12.74 -0.69 -25.37
N ILE A 687 -13.22 -0.31 -26.56
CA ILE A 687 -12.45 -0.34 -27.81
C ILE A 687 -11.34 0.70 -27.77
N TYR A 688 -11.64 1.95 -27.40
CA TYR A 688 -10.64 3.00 -27.27
C TYR A 688 -9.51 2.58 -26.31
N ASP A 689 -9.86 2.05 -25.14
CA ASP A 689 -8.90 1.59 -24.15
C ASP A 689 -8.05 0.41 -24.65
N SER A 690 -8.66 -0.50 -25.42
CA SER A 690 -7.95 -1.63 -26.04
C SER A 690 -6.99 -1.18 -27.15
N CYS A 691 -7.42 -0.25 -28.01
CA CYS A 691 -6.58 0.35 -29.04
C CYS A 691 -5.39 1.08 -28.43
N LYS A 692 -5.65 1.90 -27.42
CA LYS A 692 -4.62 2.67 -26.72
C LYS A 692 -3.59 1.75 -26.09
N TYR A 693 -4.04 0.70 -25.41
CA TYR A 693 -3.14 -0.29 -24.81
C TYR A 693 -2.27 -0.97 -25.86
N ASP A 694 -2.88 -1.47 -26.95
CA ASP A 694 -2.15 -2.19 -27.98
C ASP A 694 -1.18 -1.29 -28.77
N LEU A 695 -1.51 -0.01 -28.98
CA LEU A 695 -0.57 0.95 -29.59
C LEU A 695 0.62 1.27 -28.68
N VAL A 696 0.38 1.43 -27.38
CA VAL A 696 1.44 1.80 -26.43
C VAL A 696 2.35 0.60 -26.11
N HIS A 697 1.77 -0.59 -25.95
CA HIS A 697 2.46 -1.75 -25.39
C HIS A 697 2.70 -2.88 -26.39
N ASN A 698 1.91 -2.95 -27.47
CA ASN A 698 1.96 -4.02 -28.47
C ASN A 698 2.28 -3.51 -29.88
N GLY A 699 2.93 -2.34 -29.99
CA GLY A 699 3.30 -1.76 -31.28
C GLY A 699 4.21 -2.65 -32.11
N HIS A 700 4.99 -3.53 -31.48
CA HIS A 700 5.85 -4.52 -32.15
C HIS A 700 5.08 -5.58 -32.95
N LEU A 701 3.78 -5.77 -32.67
CA LEU A 701 2.93 -6.70 -33.42
C LEU A 701 2.54 -6.18 -34.81
N ASN A 702 2.76 -4.88 -35.09
CA ASN A 702 2.49 -4.25 -36.39
C ASN A 702 1.07 -4.50 -36.94
N LEU A 703 0.05 -4.47 -36.07
CA LEU A 703 -1.33 -4.68 -36.47
C LEU A 703 -1.82 -3.58 -37.41
N GLU A 704 -2.10 -3.94 -38.65
CA GLU A 704 -2.51 -2.98 -39.69
C GLU A 704 -3.89 -2.39 -39.39
N GLY A 705 -3.99 -1.07 -39.49
CA GLY A 705 -5.23 -0.33 -39.23
C GLY A 705 -5.46 -0.01 -37.74
N LEU A 706 -4.60 -0.45 -36.82
CA LEU A 706 -4.73 -0.13 -35.39
C LEU A 706 -4.60 1.38 -35.10
N PRO A 707 -3.67 2.14 -35.71
CA PRO A 707 -3.61 3.59 -35.53
C PRO A 707 -4.87 4.32 -36.05
N GLU A 708 -5.43 3.84 -37.16
CA GLU A 708 -6.67 4.38 -37.72
C GLU A 708 -7.86 4.08 -36.81
N LEU A 709 -7.98 2.84 -36.34
CA LEU A 709 -9.00 2.42 -35.38
C LEU A 709 -8.94 3.26 -34.11
N PHE A 710 -7.73 3.48 -33.57
CA PHE A 710 -7.53 4.33 -32.40
C PHE A 710 -8.02 5.76 -32.64
N LYS A 711 -7.72 6.35 -33.80
CA LYS A 711 -8.17 7.71 -34.13
C LYS A 711 -9.70 7.80 -34.19
N VAL A 712 -10.35 6.83 -34.84
CA VAL A 712 -11.82 6.77 -34.91
C VAL A 712 -12.43 6.55 -33.52
N ALA A 713 -11.89 5.59 -32.76
CA ALA A 713 -12.35 5.29 -31.40
C ALA A 713 -12.15 6.49 -30.46
N GLN A 714 -11.04 7.22 -30.58
CA GLN A 714 -10.75 8.42 -29.77
C GLN A 714 -11.77 9.52 -30.04
N LEU A 715 -12.06 9.84 -31.31
CA LEU A 715 -13.04 10.86 -31.67
C LEU A 715 -14.43 10.58 -31.06
N LEU A 716 -14.84 9.31 -31.04
CA LEU A 716 -16.09 8.91 -30.41
C LEU A 716 -15.97 8.89 -28.89
N ALA A 717 -14.89 8.37 -28.32
CA ALA A 717 -14.68 8.23 -26.88
C ALA A 717 -14.55 9.58 -26.16
N ASP A 718 -13.93 10.58 -26.78
CA ASP A 718 -13.82 11.94 -26.25
C ASP A 718 -15.20 12.59 -26.01
N GLY A 719 -16.21 12.21 -26.80
CA GLY A 719 -17.60 12.57 -26.56
C GLY A 719 -18.35 11.58 -25.67
N VAL A 720 -18.14 10.28 -25.80
CA VAL A 720 -18.90 9.27 -25.05
C VAL A 720 -18.53 9.28 -23.56
N ILE A 721 -17.25 9.16 -23.23
CA ILE A 721 -16.76 8.96 -21.86
C ILE A 721 -17.21 10.07 -20.90
N PRO A 722 -17.05 11.38 -21.23
CA PRO A 722 -17.44 12.44 -20.31
C PRO A 722 -18.96 12.57 -20.13
N ASN A 723 -19.76 12.01 -21.05
CA ASN A 723 -21.22 12.12 -21.07
C ASN A 723 -21.92 10.88 -20.50
N GLU A 724 -21.22 9.75 -20.31
CA GLU A 724 -21.77 8.56 -19.64
C GLU A 724 -22.19 8.80 -18.18
N TYR A 725 -21.58 9.79 -17.54
CA TYR A 725 -21.83 10.20 -16.16
C TYR A 725 -22.67 11.48 -16.08
N GLY A 726 -23.47 11.73 -17.12
CA GLY A 726 -24.34 12.90 -17.26
C GLY A 726 -24.00 13.69 -18.52
N ILE A 727 -24.99 13.99 -19.35
CA ILE A 727 -24.78 14.63 -20.66
C ILE A 727 -24.71 16.17 -20.59
N ASN A 728 -25.01 16.75 -19.41
CA ASN A 728 -24.95 18.18 -19.14
C ASN A 728 -24.54 18.45 -17.67
N PRO A 729 -24.15 19.69 -17.31
CA PRO A 729 -23.63 19.99 -15.97
C PRO A 729 -24.57 19.63 -14.82
N LYS A 730 -25.89 19.79 -15.00
CA LYS A 730 -26.89 19.47 -13.98
C LYS A 730 -26.96 17.98 -13.70
N GLN A 731 -26.94 17.14 -14.75
CA GLN A 731 -26.86 15.70 -14.58
C GLN A 731 -25.53 15.26 -13.97
N LYS A 732 -24.41 15.83 -14.43
CA LYS A 732 -23.08 15.51 -13.89
C LYS A 732 -22.98 15.81 -12.39
N LEU A 733 -23.50 16.96 -11.95
CA LEU A 733 -23.54 17.32 -10.53
C LEU A 733 -24.41 16.35 -9.73
N LYS A 734 -25.61 16.02 -10.22
CA LYS A 734 -26.53 15.08 -9.55
C LYS A 734 -25.96 13.66 -9.44
N ILE A 735 -25.34 13.16 -10.51
CA ILE A 735 -24.67 11.86 -10.53
C ILE A 735 -23.46 11.89 -9.60
N GLY A 736 -22.61 12.91 -9.71
CA GLY A 736 -21.42 13.08 -8.88
C GLY A 736 -21.72 13.17 -7.38
N SER A 737 -22.75 13.93 -6.98
CA SER A 737 -23.15 14.04 -5.57
C SER A 737 -23.63 12.70 -4.99
N LYS A 738 -24.27 11.86 -5.81
CA LYS A 738 -24.67 10.51 -5.41
C LYS A 738 -23.46 9.58 -5.32
N VAL A 739 -22.57 9.59 -6.31
CA VAL A 739 -21.38 8.72 -6.36
C VAL A 739 -20.42 8.99 -5.21
N CYS A 740 -20.15 10.26 -4.92
CA CYS A 740 -19.16 10.64 -3.91
C CYS A 740 -19.67 10.50 -2.46
N GLY A 741 -20.99 10.43 -2.24
CA GLY A 741 -21.60 10.37 -0.90
C GLY A 741 -21.21 11.56 0.01
N PRO A 742 -21.58 11.54 1.31
CA PRO A 742 -21.23 12.59 2.27
C PRO A 742 -19.75 12.61 2.73
N ALA A 743 -18.90 11.66 2.32
CA ALA A 743 -17.80 11.21 3.17
C ALA A 743 -16.37 11.64 2.80
N VAL A 744 -16.09 12.24 1.63
CA VAL A 744 -14.71 12.13 1.11
C VAL A 744 -13.76 13.29 1.46
N PHE A 745 -14.23 14.47 1.89
CA PHE A 745 -13.34 15.65 1.94
C PHE A 745 -13.40 16.54 3.18
N PHE A 746 -14.32 16.33 4.13
CA PHE A 746 -14.56 17.30 5.22
C PHE A 746 -14.67 16.71 6.64
N GLN A 747 -14.19 15.48 6.89
CA GLN A 747 -14.05 14.95 8.25
C GLN A 747 -12.63 15.07 8.78
#